data_AF-A0A2P6N4P7-F1
#
_entry.id   AF-A0A2P6N4P7-F1
#
_cell.length_a   1.000
_cell.length_b   1.000
_cell.length_c   1.000
_cell.angle_alpha   90.00
_cell.angle_beta   90.00
_cell.angle_gamma   90.00
#
_symmetry.space_group_name_H-M   'P 1'
#
loop_
_entity.id
_entity.type
_entity.pdbx_description
1 polymer ?
#
loop_
_entity_poly.entity_id
_entity_poly.type
_entity_poly.pdbx_seq_one_letter_code
_entity_poly.pdbx_strand_id
1 'polypeptide(L)'
;MFDRGHAESFTEETEMLTNRGGKYQDVEGTLFFGFHERIDWLVASSMRYNNAQSPWILVFLTRFLEKRGLRETGRTPGCEASGNQSSSPSASHTPILPFFTTTTLPNSLVDFDSRPHDNESVDKSYTRQVDATKYRRMTYYIQSQAIYYWSRSLDRVSSIAGDDNSFVHRPFTTPNEHNYTHNMGRVTLLLFITFVAITVGELPSWCDGFTDETECAFQIITKMTLDEKVGQLGNTAPAIDRLGLTAWEWWGEALHGVGREGFATVFPQGIGLGASWDPDMVHRIGDQISTEYRIKRFFWTPFKAYGQHGLSLWAPNVNVFRDPRWGRGPETYGEDPFLCGTMGANFISGIQGPDAPRSYKAIATPKHFAVHSGPEPMRHTIDLSPTPFDFEDTYMPAFRQAVIEGKAGSIMCSYNSVYGKPACAQPLILDTKLRQDWGFTGYVVSDCDAIADEVSTHKWASSYEDASAKSVMAGTDLDCGGTYSNNLAAAVKNGSLEESYIDRSLLRLFLARLRTHGDPIPPYNSTNDPGTPDDNGLALEAARKAIVLLKNDGILPLKSGLKVAVIGPTSDLIEDLVDSYRGIPQHPITPLTAAYTEWGQRNVLYAQGSTLVENMALSVPRTAFRTSEGLQGLDAEYYNNTDLSGAPLLFRIDPNLDLDQQDAAPAPGLYPHGWSARWKTTFTPPGDGDYKLGVMNDGGNQIKITMDGQVLFDVSGGHEIDIHLKKRSYQLELEYSFTGGSRFRLQWQPPAMVQLKEAVVTAEAADVIIAFVGLSPSLESEENGLSGVPGFYGGDRTSRQKNLLTVLGSLNKPIVVVLTSGSAVAINWANENANAALANWYGGESGGKAIIGTLVGRYNPGGRSPVTFYASDSDLPAFDDYSMEGRTYRYFKGQPLYAFGHGLSYTTFNYTNVTGPKMVQAGSDMTIQVTLLNSGNRDGEEVIQVYLKPVNSPTARPLNHQLAGFSRVSLKASKKSVFSITIKARQLSLVDADGQRAVRAGDYELHVGGGQPGFYDGMIVHRVKVSGNAVMPA
;
A
#
# COMPACT_ATOMS: atom_id res chain seq x y z
N MET A 1 26.74 -38.07 -35.31
CA MET A 1 27.61 -39.28 -35.33
C MET A 1 28.07 -39.46 -33.89
N PHE A 2 27.59 -40.50 -33.20
CA PHE A 2 28.16 -41.88 -33.19
C PHE A 2 29.53 -41.91 -32.49
N ASP A 3 29.80 -42.73 -31.45
CA ASP A 3 28.93 -43.71 -30.76
C ASP A 3 29.38 -43.97 -29.29
N ARG A 4 28.84 -45.01 -28.63
CA ARG A 4 28.92 -45.33 -27.18
C ARG A 4 30.12 -46.20 -26.73
N GLY A 5 30.41 -46.14 -25.41
CA GLY A 5 31.14 -47.14 -24.58
C GLY A 5 31.54 -46.49 -23.23
N HIS A 6 31.29 -46.99 -22.01
CA HIS A 6 31.46 -48.33 -21.38
C HIS A 6 32.94 -48.77 -21.25
N ALA A 7 33.45 -49.27 -20.11
CA ALA A 7 32.95 -49.31 -18.72
C ALA A 7 34.08 -49.65 -17.69
N GLU A 8 33.81 -49.42 -16.40
CA GLU A 8 34.26 -50.13 -15.17
C GLU A 8 35.67 -50.80 -15.01
N SER A 9 36.41 -50.38 -13.96
CA SER A 9 37.03 -51.21 -12.88
C SER A 9 37.74 -50.29 -11.86
N PHE A 10 37.62 -50.36 -10.51
CA PHE A 10 37.83 -51.46 -9.52
C PHE A 10 39.26 -52.04 -9.52
N THR A 11 39.89 -52.42 -8.40
CA THR A 11 39.58 -52.38 -6.93
C THR A 11 40.55 -51.40 -6.19
N GLU A 12 40.89 -51.38 -4.88
CA GLU A 12 40.72 -52.20 -3.63
C GLU A 12 40.58 -51.24 -2.40
N GLU A 13 40.73 -51.51 -1.09
CA GLU A 13 41.26 -52.63 -0.29
C GLU A 13 40.44 -52.86 1.03
N THR A 14 40.16 -54.13 1.34
CA THR A 14 39.81 -54.79 2.64
C THR A 14 39.13 -54.07 3.83
N GLU A 15 37.84 -54.40 3.99
CA GLU A 15 37.16 -55.16 5.09
C GLU A 15 37.80 -55.52 6.48
N MET A 16 36.89 -55.84 7.42
CA MET A 16 36.97 -56.64 8.68
C MET A 16 37.57 -56.10 9.99
N LEU A 17 36.69 -55.81 10.96
CA LEU A 17 36.53 -56.64 12.19
C LEU A 17 35.19 -56.35 12.92
N THR A 18 34.67 -57.29 13.73
CA THR A 18 33.31 -57.24 14.32
C THR A 18 33.23 -57.53 15.82
N ASN A 19 32.07 -57.20 16.44
CA ASN A 19 31.60 -57.54 17.80
C ASN A 19 32.30 -56.82 18.97
N ARG A 20 31.59 -56.05 19.83
CA ARG A 20 30.47 -56.50 20.68
C ARG A 20 29.43 -55.38 20.94
N GLY A 21 28.23 -55.77 21.37
CA GLY A 21 27.09 -54.85 21.51
C GLY A 21 27.03 -54.03 22.80
N GLY A 22 26.33 -52.89 22.71
CA GLY A 22 25.98 -51.99 23.82
C GLY A 22 24.71 -51.21 23.47
N LYS A 23 23.85 -50.95 24.46
CA LYS A 23 22.53 -50.30 24.25
C LYS A 23 22.69 -48.81 23.92
N TYR A 24 21.84 -48.29 23.04
CA TYR A 24 21.32 -46.93 23.14
C TYR A 24 19.80 -46.94 22.94
N GLN A 25 19.08 -46.57 24.00
CA GLN A 25 17.73 -46.01 23.94
C GLN A 25 17.85 -44.52 24.33
N ASP A 26 16.72 -43.81 24.30
CA ASP A 26 16.51 -42.49 24.93
C ASP A 26 17.26 -41.27 24.34
N VAL A 27 16.89 -40.87 23.12
CA VAL A 27 16.86 -39.44 22.72
C VAL A 27 15.58 -39.04 21.96
N GLU A 28 14.42 -39.62 22.30
CA GLU A 28 13.10 -39.16 21.79
C GLU A 28 12.08 -38.78 22.88
N GLY A 29 12.30 -39.20 24.14
CA GLY A 29 11.31 -39.02 25.22
C GLY A 29 11.09 -37.57 25.68
N THR A 30 12.04 -36.66 25.42
CA THR A 30 12.08 -35.34 26.09
C THR A 30 11.26 -34.25 25.39
N LEU A 31 10.86 -34.43 24.12
CA LEU A 31 10.13 -33.41 23.35
C LEU A 31 8.60 -33.56 23.37
N PHE A 32 8.07 -34.76 23.65
CA PHE A 32 6.62 -35.01 23.63
C PHE A 32 5.90 -34.74 24.97
N PHE A 33 6.57 -34.93 26.11
CA PHE A 33 5.93 -34.76 27.43
C PHE A 33 5.61 -33.29 27.78
N GLY A 34 6.52 -32.35 27.47
CA GLY A 34 6.33 -30.93 27.80
C GLY A 34 5.18 -30.22 27.06
N PHE A 35 4.56 -30.89 26.08
CA PHE A 35 3.44 -30.33 25.30
C PHE A 35 2.07 -30.68 25.89
N HIS A 36 1.93 -31.85 26.53
CA HIS A 36 0.64 -32.27 27.13
C HIS A 36 0.34 -31.52 28.43
N GLU A 37 1.29 -31.41 29.37
CA GLU A 37 1.06 -30.77 30.67
C GLU A 37 0.58 -29.31 30.55
N ARG A 38 1.02 -28.59 29.51
CA ARG A 38 0.58 -27.21 29.25
C ARG A 38 -0.87 -27.14 28.75
N ILE A 39 -1.31 -28.13 27.97
CA ILE A 39 -2.71 -28.24 27.51
C ILE A 39 -3.60 -28.62 28.70
N ASP A 40 -3.21 -29.60 29.51
CA ASP A 40 -3.97 -30.00 30.70
C ASP A 40 -4.09 -28.86 31.73
N TRP A 41 -3.03 -28.05 31.91
CA TRP A 41 -3.09 -26.84 32.74
C TRP A 41 -4.02 -25.76 32.19
N LEU A 42 -4.04 -25.55 30.87
CA LEU A 42 -4.97 -24.62 30.21
C LEU A 42 -6.43 -25.09 30.33
N VAL A 43 -6.70 -26.38 30.11
CA VAL A 43 -8.03 -26.99 30.24
C VAL A 43 -8.50 -26.92 31.69
N ALA A 44 -7.68 -27.35 32.67
CA ALA A 44 -8.01 -27.28 34.09
C ALA A 44 -8.24 -25.83 34.57
N SER A 45 -7.48 -24.86 34.06
CA SER A 45 -7.68 -23.44 34.36
C SER A 45 -9.02 -22.92 33.84
N SER A 46 -9.41 -23.32 32.62
CA SER A 46 -10.72 -22.94 32.05
C SER A 46 -11.92 -23.58 32.76
N MET A 47 -11.76 -24.81 33.28
CA MET A 47 -12.80 -25.50 34.02
C MET A 47 -13.09 -24.90 35.41
N ARG A 48 -12.12 -24.23 36.05
CA ARG A 48 -12.30 -23.63 37.39
C ARG A 48 -13.16 -22.35 37.43
N TYR A 49 -13.48 -21.76 36.27
CA TYR A 49 -14.23 -20.49 36.19
C TYR A 49 -15.57 -20.59 35.45
N ASN A 50 -15.88 -21.72 34.80
CA ASN A 50 -17.16 -21.92 34.09
C ASN A 50 -18.24 -22.50 35.02
N ASN A 51 -19.08 -21.64 35.59
CA ASN A 51 -20.31 -22.08 36.25
C ASN A 51 -21.34 -22.55 35.20
N ALA A 52 -21.90 -23.74 35.40
CA ALA A 52 -22.47 -24.53 34.32
C ALA A 52 -23.77 -23.99 33.67
N GLN A 53 -23.83 -24.02 32.33
CA GLN A 53 -25.07 -23.90 31.55
C GLN A 53 -25.17 -24.93 30.39
N SER A 54 -24.95 -26.23 30.67
CA SER A 54 -25.53 -27.31 29.85
C SER A 54 -25.51 -28.66 30.58
N PRO A 55 -26.67 -29.23 30.96
CA PRO A 55 -26.72 -30.53 31.65
C PRO A 55 -26.20 -31.72 30.82
N TRP A 56 -26.29 -31.63 29.50
CA TRP A 56 -26.01 -32.75 28.59
C TRP A 56 -24.53 -33.10 28.47
N ILE A 57 -23.65 -32.09 28.55
CA ILE A 57 -22.20 -32.27 28.44
C ILE A 57 -21.67 -33.12 29.62
N LEU A 58 -22.17 -32.87 30.84
CA LEU A 58 -21.75 -33.59 32.04
C LEU A 58 -22.06 -35.08 31.95
N VAL A 59 -23.30 -35.44 31.56
CA VAL A 59 -23.76 -36.84 31.44
C VAL A 59 -22.96 -37.62 30.40
N PHE A 60 -22.55 -36.97 29.31
CA PHE A 60 -21.74 -37.60 28.26
C PHE A 60 -20.29 -37.85 28.73
N LEU A 61 -19.71 -36.89 29.45
CA LEU A 61 -18.36 -37.01 30.01
C LEU A 61 -18.27 -38.04 31.15
N THR A 62 -19.25 -38.13 32.05
CA THR A 62 -19.25 -39.17 33.10
C THR A 62 -19.21 -40.57 32.48
N ARG A 63 -20.05 -40.85 31.48
CA ARG A 63 -20.06 -42.15 30.78
C ARG A 63 -18.82 -42.42 29.93
N PHE A 64 -18.11 -41.38 29.49
CA PHE A 64 -16.83 -41.52 28.81
C PHE A 64 -15.71 -41.91 29.78
N LEU A 65 -15.70 -41.32 30.98
CA LEU A 65 -14.72 -41.59 32.04
C LEU A 65 -14.94 -42.98 32.69
N GLU A 66 -16.19 -43.36 32.97
CA GLU A 66 -16.54 -44.72 33.45
C GLU A 66 -16.00 -45.82 32.51
N LYS A 67 -16.00 -45.57 31.19
CA LYS A 67 -15.46 -46.48 30.17
C LYS A 67 -13.93 -46.59 30.13
N ARG A 68 -13.18 -45.72 30.84
CA ARG A 68 -11.71 -45.74 30.88
C ARG A 68 -11.11 -46.21 32.22
N GLY A 69 -11.95 -46.66 33.16
CA GLY A 69 -11.49 -47.47 34.31
C GLY A 69 -10.73 -46.75 35.42
N LEU A 70 -10.62 -45.41 35.37
CA LEU A 70 -10.04 -44.62 36.45
C LEU A 70 -11.04 -44.52 37.62
N ARG A 71 -10.83 -45.35 38.66
CA ARG A 71 -11.56 -45.25 39.93
C ARG A 71 -10.84 -44.31 40.89
N GLU A 72 -11.55 -43.30 41.39
CA GLU A 72 -11.18 -42.64 42.63
C GLU A 72 -11.33 -43.61 43.82
N THR A 73 -10.32 -43.66 44.69
CA THR A 73 -10.40 -44.38 45.98
C THR A 73 -10.63 -43.39 47.12
N GLY A 74 -11.88 -42.96 47.30
CA GLY A 74 -12.23 -42.01 48.35
C GLY A 74 -12.27 -42.61 49.77
N ARG A 75 -11.93 -41.79 50.78
CA ARG A 75 -12.30 -42.00 52.20
C ARG A 75 -12.32 -40.68 52.98
N THR A 76 -13.53 -40.18 53.23
CA THR A 76 -13.90 -39.39 54.43
C THR A 76 -14.10 -40.34 55.63
N PRO A 77 -14.39 -39.89 56.89
CA PRO A 77 -14.70 -38.54 57.38
C PRO A 77 -13.92 -38.11 58.66
N GLY A 78 -14.24 -36.94 59.26
CA GLY A 78 -13.90 -36.67 60.67
C GLY A 78 -13.85 -35.19 61.08
N CYS A 79 -14.55 -34.85 62.15
CA CYS A 79 -14.72 -33.51 62.72
C CYS A 79 -13.51 -32.94 63.52
N GLU A 80 -13.64 -31.67 63.92
CA GLU A 80 -13.17 -31.05 65.18
C GLU A 80 -11.67 -30.71 65.43
N ALA A 81 -11.44 -29.39 65.51
CA ALA A 81 -10.92 -28.60 66.64
C ALA A 81 -9.63 -29.00 67.42
N SER A 82 -8.90 -27.95 67.84
CA SER A 82 -7.71 -27.96 68.72
C SER A 82 -6.43 -28.59 68.11
N GLY A 83 -5.21 -28.33 68.61
CA GLY A 83 -4.82 -27.32 69.59
C GLY A 83 -3.45 -27.55 70.24
N ASN A 84 -2.46 -26.75 69.84
CA ASN A 84 -1.18 -26.48 70.55
C ASN A 84 -0.06 -27.56 70.62
N GLN A 85 1.17 -27.02 70.67
CA GLN A 85 2.39 -27.52 71.34
C GLN A 85 3.18 -28.76 70.83
N SER A 86 4.16 -28.46 69.98
CA SER A 86 5.62 -28.65 70.21
C SER A 86 6.21 -30.03 70.59
N SER A 87 7.17 -30.49 69.77
CA SER A 87 8.55 -30.79 70.24
C SER A 87 9.57 -30.83 69.09
N SER A 88 10.80 -30.42 69.38
CA SER A 88 12.03 -30.46 68.55
C SER A 88 13.13 -31.15 69.41
N PRO A 89 14.45 -31.25 69.05
CA PRO A 89 15.23 -30.80 67.87
C PRO A 89 15.88 -32.02 67.14
N SER A 90 16.96 -31.98 66.32
CA SER A 90 18.05 -31.03 65.98
C SER A 90 18.55 -31.31 64.52
N ALA A 91 19.51 -30.61 63.89
CA ALA A 91 20.62 -29.77 64.40
C ALA A 91 21.17 -28.70 63.41
N SER A 92 22.14 -27.91 63.93
CA SER A 92 23.12 -27.03 63.24
C SER A 92 22.65 -25.80 62.43
N HIS A 93 22.82 -24.62 63.04
CA HIS A 93 22.94 -23.30 62.39
C HIS A 93 24.41 -22.95 62.03
N THR A 94 24.65 -21.83 61.33
CA THR A 94 25.49 -20.74 61.89
C THR A 94 25.01 -19.34 61.42
N PRO A 95 24.83 -18.32 62.30
CA PRO A 95 24.32 -16.99 61.88
C PRO A 95 24.90 -15.73 62.63
N ILE A 96 24.44 -14.52 62.24
CA ILE A 96 24.11 -13.31 63.07
C ILE A 96 25.17 -12.57 63.96
N LEU A 97 25.42 -11.27 63.65
CA LEU A 97 25.61 -10.04 64.50
C LEU A 97 26.50 -10.14 65.80
N PRO A 98 26.45 -9.30 66.89
CA PRO A 98 25.91 -7.92 67.16
C PRO A 98 26.86 -6.96 67.97
N PHE A 99 26.43 -5.71 68.32
CA PHE A 99 26.33 -5.15 69.72
C PHE A 99 26.05 -3.61 69.88
N PHE A 100 25.60 -3.24 71.09
CA PHE A 100 25.10 -1.97 71.70
C PHE A 100 26.07 -0.72 71.67
N THR A 101 25.78 0.56 72.00
CA THR A 101 24.62 1.53 72.18
C THR A 101 25.24 2.99 72.23
N THR A 102 24.75 4.17 72.72
CA THR A 102 23.64 4.68 73.60
C THR A 102 23.48 6.24 73.54
N THR A 103 22.45 6.82 74.21
CA THR A 103 22.33 8.18 74.85
C THR A 103 22.01 9.52 74.10
N THR A 104 20.78 10.02 74.36
CA THR A 104 20.33 11.43 74.66
C THR A 104 20.14 12.57 73.61
N LEU A 105 19.10 13.37 73.88
CA LEU A 105 18.48 14.56 73.22
C LEU A 105 19.12 15.91 73.71
N PRO A 106 18.81 17.16 73.20
CA PRO A 106 17.46 17.63 72.80
C PRO A 106 17.23 18.81 71.78
N ASN A 107 15.94 19.04 71.51
CA ASN A 107 15.22 20.32 71.27
C ASN A 107 15.19 21.09 69.92
N SER A 108 14.00 21.69 69.71
CA SER A 108 13.61 22.85 68.85
C SER A 108 13.58 22.70 67.31
N LEU A 109 12.77 23.44 66.54
CA LEU A 109 11.35 23.89 66.63
C LEU A 109 11.00 24.76 65.39
N VAL A 110 9.71 25.07 65.17
CA VAL A 110 9.15 26.06 64.20
C VAL A 110 9.11 25.65 62.71
N ASP A 111 8.15 26.08 61.86
CA ASP A 111 6.67 26.08 61.91
C ASP A 111 6.07 26.49 60.53
N PHE A 112 4.74 26.49 60.38
CA PHE A 112 3.89 26.91 59.24
C PHE A 112 3.99 26.05 57.96
N ASP A 113 2.96 25.43 57.40
CA ASP A 113 1.48 25.56 57.40
C ASP A 113 0.85 26.60 56.46
N SER A 114 0.08 26.11 55.49
CA SER A 114 -1.23 26.68 55.07
C SER A 114 -1.98 25.70 54.15
N ARG A 115 -3.06 25.10 54.67
CA ARG A 115 -4.24 24.62 53.91
C ARG A 115 -5.27 25.81 53.77
N PRO A 116 -6.57 25.69 53.37
CA PRO A 116 -7.38 24.49 53.09
C PRO A 116 -8.46 24.59 51.96
N HIS A 117 -9.32 23.55 51.94
CA HIS A 117 -10.68 23.45 51.42
C HIS A 117 -10.94 22.71 50.09
N ASP A 118 -12.02 21.90 49.96
CA ASP A 118 -12.55 20.80 50.80
C ASP A 118 -13.76 20.14 50.10
N ASN A 119 -14.05 18.87 50.43
CA ASN A 119 -15.36 18.16 50.35
C ASN A 119 -16.04 17.94 48.96
N GLU A 120 -16.82 16.87 48.71
CA GLU A 120 -17.07 15.63 49.47
C GLU A 120 -17.59 14.45 48.61
N SER A 121 -17.39 13.24 49.13
CA SER A 121 -18.18 11.98 49.00
C SER A 121 -18.80 11.48 47.66
N VAL A 122 -18.43 10.24 47.28
CA VAL A 122 -19.36 9.15 46.90
C VAL A 122 -18.78 7.82 47.41
N ASP A 123 -19.62 6.88 47.89
CA ASP A 123 -19.19 5.57 48.44
C ASP A 123 -19.33 4.40 47.43
N LYS A 124 -18.84 3.22 47.81
CA LYS A 124 -18.55 2.06 46.95
C LYS A 124 -19.81 1.28 46.52
N SER A 125 -19.86 0.93 45.24
CA SER A 125 -20.26 -0.43 44.84
C SER A 125 -19.48 -0.84 43.58
N TYR A 126 -18.80 -2.00 43.63
CA TYR A 126 -17.89 -2.44 42.56
C TYR A 126 -18.20 -3.88 42.12
N THR A 127 -19.42 -4.09 41.63
CA THR A 127 -19.86 -5.34 41.01
C THR A 127 -19.25 -5.44 39.61
N ARG A 128 -18.11 -6.13 39.48
CA ARG A 128 -17.54 -6.45 38.16
C ARG A 128 -18.48 -7.38 37.38
N GLN A 129 -19.24 -6.83 36.43
CA GLN A 129 -19.69 -7.63 35.29
C GLN A 129 -18.46 -8.11 34.52
N VAL A 130 -18.44 -9.40 34.17
CA VAL A 130 -17.38 -9.99 33.36
C VAL A 130 -17.78 -9.88 31.91
N ASP A 131 -17.05 -9.07 31.14
CA ASP A 131 -17.29 -8.89 29.71
C ASP A 131 -16.97 -10.18 28.93
N ALA A 132 -18.03 -10.92 28.57
CA ALA A 132 -17.94 -12.15 27.78
C ALA A 132 -17.38 -11.91 26.37
N THR A 133 -17.49 -10.69 25.83
CA THR A 133 -16.94 -10.29 24.52
C THR A 133 -15.43 -10.32 24.55
N LYS A 134 -14.81 -9.77 25.61
CA LYS A 134 -13.35 -9.80 25.83
C LYS A 134 -12.82 -11.22 25.95
N TYR A 135 -13.56 -12.10 26.62
CA TYR A 135 -13.20 -13.52 26.73
C TYR A 135 -13.34 -14.26 25.38
N ARG A 136 -14.43 -14.06 24.62
CA ARG A 136 -14.55 -14.62 23.25
C ARG A 136 -13.38 -14.18 22.37
N ARG A 137 -13.03 -12.88 22.35
CA ARG A 137 -11.88 -12.34 21.60
C ARG A 137 -10.56 -12.99 22.03
N MET A 138 -10.34 -13.17 23.34
CA MET A 138 -9.15 -13.85 23.87
C MET A 138 -9.07 -15.32 23.41
N THR A 139 -10.19 -16.07 23.42
CA THR A 139 -10.21 -17.46 22.95
C THR A 139 -9.92 -17.57 21.46
N TYR A 140 -10.52 -16.71 20.61
CA TYR A 140 -10.22 -16.67 19.19
C TYR A 140 -8.75 -16.31 18.91
N TYR A 141 -8.16 -15.35 19.64
CA TYR A 141 -6.75 -15.00 19.52
C TYR A 141 -5.81 -16.17 19.90
N ILE A 142 -6.11 -16.90 20.98
CA ILE A 142 -5.31 -18.07 21.38
C ILE A 142 -5.42 -19.20 20.32
N GLN A 143 -6.62 -19.40 19.75
CA GLN A 143 -6.83 -20.38 18.68
C GLN A 143 -6.13 -19.98 17.37
N SER A 144 -6.19 -18.71 16.96
CA SER A 144 -5.54 -18.25 15.73
C SER A 144 -4.01 -18.23 15.85
N GLN A 145 -3.46 -17.87 17.01
CA GLN A 145 -2.03 -18.03 17.31
C GLN A 145 -1.61 -19.51 17.28
N ALA A 146 -2.40 -20.43 17.85
CA ALA A 146 -2.10 -21.86 17.77
C ALA A 146 -2.10 -22.37 16.31
N ILE A 147 -3.04 -21.92 15.48
CA ILE A 147 -3.08 -22.24 14.05
C ILE A 147 -1.85 -21.66 13.31
N TYR A 148 -1.46 -20.42 13.59
CA TYR A 148 -0.27 -19.77 13.01
C TYR A 148 1.05 -20.50 13.31
N TYR A 149 1.28 -20.89 14.57
CA TYR A 149 2.47 -21.67 14.91
C TYR A 149 2.41 -23.10 14.37
N TRP A 150 1.21 -23.68 14.22
CA TRP A 150 1.03 -25.01 13.64
C TRP A 150 1.25 -25.02 12.12
N SER A 151 0.73 -24.04 11.37
CA SER A 151 0.96 -23.92 9.92
C SER A 151 2.44 -23.67 9.61
N ARG A 152 3.10 -22.69 10.24
CA ARG A 152 4.55 -22.50 10.07
C ARG A 152 5.40 -23.71 10.49
N SER A 153 4.88 -24.58 11.37
CA SER A 153 5.54 -25.85 11.71
C SER A 153 5.35 -26.90 10.61
N LEU A 154 4.15 -27.02 10.04
CA LEU A 154 3.87 -27.88 8.89
C LEU A 154 4.66 -27.46 7.64
N ASP A 155 4.73 -26.15 7.35
CA ASP A 155 5.49 -25.60 6.23
C ASP A 155 7.00 -25.84 6.39
N ARG A 156 7.52 -25.77 7.62
CA ARG A 156 8.90 -26.19 7.90
C ARG A 156 9.10 -27.68 7.66
N VAL A 157 8.19 -28.52 8.14
CA VAL A 157 8.28 -29.98 7.94
C VAL A 157 8.18 -30.35 6.45
N SER A 158 7.33 -29.68 5.66
CA SER A 158 7.24 -29.90 4.20
C SER A 158 8.49 -29.40 3.47
N SER A 159 9.07 -28.24 3.87
CA SER A 159 10.33 -27.74 3.31
C SER A 159 11.55 -28.62 3.61
N ILE A 160 11.49 -29.45 4.67
CA ILE A 160 12.50 -30.44 5.02
C ILE A 160 12.27 -31.77 4.26
N ALA A 161 11.06 -32.01 3.77
CA ALA A 161 10.66 -33.17 2.98
C ALA A 161 10.62 -32.86 1.46
N GLY A 162 11.70 -32.25 0.95
CA GLY A 162 11.84 -31.95 -0.48
C GLY A 162 12.19 -33.18 -1.33
N ASP A 163 11.53 -33.26 -2.49
CA ASP A 163 11.88 -34.05 -3.69
C ASP A 163 12.44 -35.48 -3.52
N ASP A 164 11.54 -36.47 -3.61
CA ASP A 164 11.76 -37.58 -4.57
C ASP A 164 10.43 -38.01 -5.19
N ASN A 165 10.39 -38.13 -6.52
CA ASN A 165 9.15 -38.24 -7.29
C ASN A 165 9.24 -39.35 -8.36
N SER A 166 9.48 -40.59 -7.92
CA SER A 166 9.34 -41.77 -8.76
C SER A 166 8.87 -43.01 -7.98
N PHE A 167 7.71 -43.56 -8.34
CA PHE A 167 7.55 -44.93 -8.87
C PHE A 167 6.07 -45.29 -9.09
N VAL A 168 5.80 -46.17 -10.05
CA VAL A 168 4.44 -46.58 -10.46
C VAL A 168 4.23 -48.08 -10.28
N HIS A 169 3.05 -48.46 -9.76
CA HIS A 169 2.49 -49.81 -9.63
C HIS A 169 3.29 -50.88 -8.85
N ARG A 170 2.69 -51.36 -7.75
CA ARG A 170 2.03 -52.69 -7.70
C ARG A 170 1.15 -52.85 -6.44
N PRO A 171 0.09 -53.67 -6.48
CA PRO A 171 -0.76 -53.93 -5.31
C PRO A 171 -0.33 -55.18 -4.53
N PHE A 172 -0.50 -55.19 -3.21
CA PHE A 172 -0.63 -56.42 -2.42
C PHE A 172 -1.53 -56.21 -1.20
N THR A 173 -2.15 -57.30 -0.74
CA THR A 173 -3.24 -57.30 0.24
C THR A 173 -2.86 -58.01 1.55
N THR A 174 -3.20 -57.42 2.70
CA THR A 174 -3.54 -58.16 3.94
C THR A 174 -4.49 -57.33 4.81
N PRO A 175 -5.49 -57.94 5.50
CA PRO A 175 -6.46 -57.20 6.30
C PRO A 175 -6.17 -57.25 7.81
N ASN A 176 -6.21 -56.11 8.52
CA ASN A 176 -6.51 -56.09 9.98
C ASN A 176 -6.82 -54.71 10.64
N GLU A 177 -7.37 -53.71 9.93
CA GLU A 177 -7.71 -52.38 10.54
C GLU A 177 -9.21 -52.01 10.54
N HIS A 178 -10.11 -52.99 10.47
CA HIS A 178 -11.55 -52.76 10.66
C HIS A 178 -11.93 -52.58 12.13
N ASN A 179 -11.59 -51.41 12.73
CA ASN A 179 -12.36 -50.81 13.85
C ASN A 179 -12.03 -49.34 14.18
N TYR A 180 -10.83 -48.83 13.84
CA TYR A 180 -10.48 -47.43 14.14
C TYR A 180 -11.07 -46.44 13.13
N THR A 181 -10.99 -46.76 11.84
CA THR A 181 -11.48 -45.91 10.73
C THR A 181 -12.95 -45.54 10.84
N HIS A 182 -13.80 -46.45 11.31
CA HIS A 182 -15.26 -46.24 11.34
C HIS A 182 -15.73 -45.23 12.41
N ASN A 183 -14.96 -45.04 13.48
CA ASN A 183 -15.24 -44.04 14.51
C ASN A 183 -14.63 -42.67 14.14
N MET A 184 -13.42 -42.64 13.60
CA MET A 184 -12.83 -41.39 13.09
C MET A 184 -13.68 -40.79 11.97
N GLY A 185 -14.10 -41.59 10.98
CA GLY A 185 -14.97 -41.10 9.90
C GLY A 185 -16.30 -40.50 10.39
N ARG A 186 -16.86 -40.98 11.50
CA ARG A 186 -18.06 -40.38 12.12
C ARG A 186 -17.78 -39.11 12.90
N VAL A 187 -16.66 -39.04 13.63
CA VAL A 187 -16.25 -37.81 14.35
C VAL A 187 -15.87 -36.72 13.34
N THR A 188 -15.11 -37.05 12.30
CA THR A 188 -14.80 -36.13 11.20
C THR A 188 -16.07 -35.65 10.50
N LEU A 189 -17.03 -36.54 10.17
CA LEU A 189 -18.28 -36.12 9.52
C LEU A 189 -19.17 -35.26 10.42
N LEU A 190 -19.24 -35.52 11.73
CA LEU A 190 -19.98 -34.67 12.68
C LEU A 190 -19.30 -33.31 12.90
N LEU A 191 -17.97 -33.27 12.93
CA LEU A 191 -17.22 -32.00 12.92
C LEU A 191 -17.44 -31.24 11.60
N PHE A 192 -17.45 -31.92 10.47
CA PHE A 192 -17.72 -31.32 9.16
C PHE A 192 -19.14 -30.77 9.05
N ILE A 193 -20.14 -31.51 9.53
CA ILE A 193 -21.54 -31.05 9.57
C ILE A 193 -21.70 -29.88 10.57
N THR A 194 -20.95 -29.85 11.67
CA THR A 194 -20.93 -28.70 12.58
C THR A 194 -20.21 -27.48 11.98
N PHE A 195 -19.17 -27.70 11.15
CA PHE A 195 -18.49 -26.64 10.39
C PHE A 195 -19.39 -26.05 9.29
N VAL A 196 -20.05 -26.91 8.51
CA VAL A 196 -20.96 -26.54 7.42
C VAL A 196 -22.25 -25.88 7.93
N ALA A 197 -22.55 -25.99 9.24
CA ALA A 197 -23.67 -25.30 9.87
C ALA A 197 -23.38 -23.84 10.28
N ILE A 198 -22.15 -23.32 10.07
CA ILE A 198 -21.75 -21.96 10.45
C ILE A 198 -21.13 -21.22 9.24
N THR A 199 -21.88 -21.17 8.14
CA THR A 199 -21.56 -20.34 6.94
C THR A 199 -22.77 -19.61 6.36
N VAL A 200 -23.79 -19.34 7.18
CA VAL A 200 -24.63 -18.15 6.97
C VAL A 200 -24.00 -17.05 7.81
N GLY A 201 -23.70 -15.91 7.19
CA GLY A 201 -23.22 -14.75 7.94
C GLY A 201 -24.32 -14.26 8.87
N GLU A 202 -24.20 -14.53 10.17
CA GLU A 202 -25.05 -13.90 11.17
C GLU A 202 -24.86 -12.38 11.07
N LEU A 203 -25.97 -11.64 10.93
CA LEU A 203 -25.93 -10.19 11.00
C LEU A 203 -25.33 -9.76 12.35
N PRO A 204 -24.73 -8.56 12.46
CA PRO A 204 -24.29 -8.05 13.75
C PRO A 204 -25.41 -8.12 14.79
N SER A 205 -25.09 -8.41 16.07
CA SER A 205 -26.11 -8.70 17.10
C SER A 205 -27.10 -7.56 17.40
N TRP A 206 -26.83 -6.35 16.90
CA TRP A 206 -27.77 -5.22 16.91
C TRP A 206 -28.87 -5.31 15.83
N CYS A 207 -28.78 -6.31 14.94
CA CYS A 207 -29.80 -6.75 13.98
C CYS A 207 -30.44 -8.10 14.32
N ASP A 208 -30.19 -8.68 15.50
CA ASP A 208 -30.78 -9.97 15.90
C ASP A 208 -32.31 -9.93 15.79
N GLY A 209 -32.87 -10.74 14.89
CA GLY A 209 -34.31 -10.84 14.63
C GLY A 209 -34.83 -10.11 13.37
N PHE A 210 -34.00 -9.34 12.66
CA PHE A 210 -34.35 -8.73 11.37
C PHE A 210 -33.94 -9.61 10.18
N THR A 211 -34.68 -9.50 9.07
CA THR A 211 -34.38 -10.20 7.80
C THR A 211 -34.13 -9.25 6.62
N ASP A 212 -34.30 -7.94 6.82
CA ASP A 212 -33.89 -6.87 5.91
C ASP A 212 -32.88 -5.95 6.61
N GLU A 213 -31.77 -5.68 5.92
CA GLU A 213 -30.74 -4.73 6.35
C GLU A 213 -31.30 -3.32 6.52
N THR A 214 -32.25 -2.94 5.66
CA THR A 214 -32.86 -1.60 5.63
C THR A 214 -33.74 -1.38 6.85
N GLU A 215 -34.59 -2.37 7.17
CA GLU A 215 -35.35 -2.39 8.41
C GLU A 215 -34.43 -2.34 9.63
N CYS A 216 -33.37 -3.17 9.71
CA CYS A 216 -32.44 -3.11 10.84
C CYS A 216 -31.77 -1.73 10.99
N ALA A 217 -31.21 -1.19 9.90
CA ALA A 217 -30.54 0.10 9.91
C ALA A 217 -31.49 1.23 10.35
N PHE A 218 -32.73 1.25 9.85
CA PHE A 218 -33.74 2.20 10.30
C PHE A 218 -34.12 2.00 11.79
N GLN A 219 -34.22 0.75 12.24
CA GLN A 219 -34.56 0.38 13.62
C GLN A 219 -33.41 0.60 14.61
N ILE A 220 -32.15 0.76 14.18
CA ILE A 220 -31.05 1.19 15.06
C ILE A 220 -30.95 2.72 15.12
N ILE A 221 -31.12 3.41 13.99
CA ILE A 221 -31.10 4.88 13.89
C ILE A 221 -32.22 5.54 14.72
N THR A 222 -33.44 5.02 14.63
CA THR A 222 -34.60 5.52 15.41
C THR A 222 -34.47 5.33 16.93
N LYS A 223 -33.47 4.57 17.41
CA LYS A 223 -33.17 4.38 18.84
C LYS A 223 -32.02 5.25 19.34
N MET A 224 -31.34 5.99 18.47
CA MET A 224 -30.24 6.90 18.81
C MET A 224 -30.75 8.25 19.33
N THR A 225 -29.96 8.93 20.16
CA THR A 225 -30.15 10.36 20.44
C THR A 225 -29.58 11.21 19.30
N LEU A 226 -30.00 12.47 19.16
CA LEU A 226 -29.43 13.38 18.16
C LEU A 226 -27.89 13.50 18.28
N ASP A 227 -27.36 13.55 19.51
CA ASP A 227 -25.92 13.68 19.74
C ASP A 227 -25.15 12.39 19.37
N GLU A 228 -25.75 11.21 19.58
CA GLU A 228 -25.21 9.93 19.09
C GLU A 228 -25.29 9.83 17.56
N LYS A 229 -26.41 10.23 16.95
CA LYS A 229 -26.61 10.29 15.49
C LYS A 229 -25.53 11.13 14.83
N VAL A 230 -25.31 12.35 15.33
CA VAL A 230 -24.28 13.28 14.87
C VAL A 230 -22.87 12.71 15.08
N GLY A 231 -22.62 12.03 16.19
CA GLY A 231 -21.35 11.34 16.44
C GLY A 231 -21.02 10.24 15.42
N GLN A 232 -22.01 9.59 14.80
CA GLN A 232 -21.78 8.55 13.78
C GLN A 232 -21.43 9.11 12.37
N LEU A 233 -21.48 10.44 12.17
CA LEU A 233 -21.24 11.10 10.89
C LEU A 233 -19.80 11.63 10.70
N GLY A 234 -18.89 11.42 11.65
CA GLY A 234 -17.45 11.63 11.46
C GLY A 234 -16.71 10.33 11.11
N ASN A 235 -15.50 10.43 10.57
CA ASN A 235 -14.70 9.26 10.18
C ASN A 235 -14.42 8.32 11.38
N THR A 236 -14.06 8.86 12.53
CA THR A 236 -13.89 8.11 13.78
C THR A 236 -15.23 8.02 14.53
N ALA A 237 -16.13 7.14 14.10
CA ALA A 237 -17.44 7.00 14.71
C ALA A 237 -17.37 6.24 16.05
N PRO A 238 -17.91 6.78 17.16
CA PRO A 238 -17.76 6.20 18.50
C PRO A 238 -18.63 4.96 18.70
N ALA A 239 -18.37 4.22 19.78
CA ALA A 239 -19.22 3.12 20.22
C ALA A 239 -20.52 3.66 20.83
N ILE A 240 -21.61 2.90 20.70
CA ILE A 240 -22.88 3.14 21.38
C ILE A 240 -23.26 1.84 22.10
N ASP A 241 -22.65 1.61 23.26
CA ASP A 241 -22.73 0.34 24.01
C ASP A 241 -24.18 -0.06 24.31
N ARG A 242 -25.06 0.91 24.62
CA ARG A 242 -26.49 0.69 24.87
C ARG A 242 -27.28 0.17 23.66
N LEU A 243 -26.70 0.26 22.46
CA LEU A 243 -27.24 -0.26 21.20
C LEU A 243 -26.42 -1.45 20.66
N GLY A 244 -25.39 -1.90 21.38
CA GLY A 244 -24.49 -2.97 20.92
C GLY A 244 -23.58 -2.57 19.75
N LEU A 245 -23.45 -1.26 19.48
CA LEU A 245 -22.64 -0.74 18.38
C LEU A 245 -21.19 -0.54 18.81
N THR A 246 -20.26 -1.29 18.21
CA THR A 246 -18.82 -1.02 18.34
C THR A 246 -18.44 0.23 17.56
N ALA A 247 -17.45 0.98 18.07
CA ALA A 247 -16.82 2.08 17.34
C ALA A 247 -16.24 1.61 15.99
N TRP A 248 -16.17 2.53 15.03
CA TRP A 248 -15.88 2.24 13.63
C TRP A 248 -15.12 3.39 12.97
N GLU A 249 -13.92 3.11 12.46
CA GLU A 249 -13.11 4.06 11.71
C GLU A 249 -13.38 3.92 10.20
N TRP A 250 -13.77 5.01 9.54
CA TRP A 250 -14.01 5.04 8.10
C TRP A 250 -12.76 5.35 7.27
N TRP A 251 -11.73 5.95 7.86
CA TRP A 251 -10.46 6.25 7.20
C TRP A 251 -9.60 4.98 7.07
N GLY A 252 -9.49 4.47 5.85
CA GLY A 252 -8.48 3.49 5.47
C GLY A 252 -7.85 3.89 4.15
N GLU A 253 -6.52 3.84 4.04
CA GLU A 253 -5.82 4.16 2.80
C GLU A 253 -5.40 2.89 2.05
N ALA A 254 -5.46 2.93 0.72
CA ALA A 254 -5.35 1.73 -0.11
C ALA A 254 -4.74 1.96 -1.50
N LEU A 255 -4.22 3.16 -1.79
CA LEU A 255 -4.02 3.65 -3.16
C LEU A 255 -3.23 2.68 -4.06
N HIS A 256 -2.17 2.08 -3.53
CA HIS A 256 -1.37 1.04 -4.20
C HIS A 256 -0.73 0.06 -3.19
N GLY A 257 -1.43 -0.20 -2.11
CA GLY A 257 -1.01 -0.99 -0.95
C GLY A 257 -1.82 -0.56 0.28
N VAL A 258 -1.89 -1.39 1.33
CA VAL A 258 -2.59 -0.98 2.57
C VAL A 258 -1.79 0.12 3.28
N GLY A 259 -2.33 1.35 3.30
CA GLY A 259 -1.67 2.53 3.84
C GLY A 259 -1.75 2.66 5.36
N ARG A 260 -0.68 3.17 5.99
CA ARG A 260 -0.63 3.59 7.41
C ARG A 260 -0.93 2.50 8.47
N GLU A 261 -0.87 1.22 8.11
CA GLU A 261 -1.16 0.08 9.02
C GLU A 261 0.03 -0.89 9.17
N GLY A 262 1.26 -0.38 9.25
CA GLY A 262 2.48 -1.21 9.35
C GLY A 262 2.80 -1.97 8.06
N PHE A 263 3.27 -3.22 8.19
CA PHE A 263 3.76 -4.00 7.05
C PHE A 263 2.66 -4.34 6.03
N ALA A 264 2.83 -4.01 4.74
CA ALA A 264 1.88 -4.30 3.67
C ALA A 264 2.58 -4.38 2.31
N THR A 265 1.98 -5.07 1.34
CA THR A 265 2.53 -5.14 -0.02
C THR A 265 2.41 -3.78 -0.70
N VAL A 266 3.50 -3.30 -1.31
CA VAL A 266 3.53 -2.01 -2.02
C VAL A 266 3.75 -2.22 -3.51
N PHE A 267 2.68 -2.00 -4.28
CA PHE A 267 2.66 -2.06 -5.74
C PHE A 267 3.28 -0.77 -6.33
N PRO A 268 3.51 -0.69 -7.66
CA PRO A 268 3.77 0.60 -8.30
C PRO A 268 2.67 1.62 -8.00
N GLN A 269 3.03 2.90 -7.90
CA GLN A 269 2.06 3.98 -7.72
C GLN A 269 1.07 4.04 -8.91
N GLY A 270 -0.11 4.64 -8.71
CA GLY A 270 -1.22 4.73 -9.68
C GLY A 270 -0.80 5.02 -11.13
N ILE A 271 0.15 5.93 -11.36
CA ILE A 271 0.66 6.24 -12.71
C ILE A 271 1.45 5.09 -13.35
N GLY A 272 2.22 4.33 -12.56
CA GLY A 272 2.89 3.12 -13.01
C GLY A 272 1.91 1.99 -13.31
N LEU A 273 0.83 1.89 -12.53
CA LEU A 273 -0.30 1.00 -12.85
C LEU A 273 -0.97 1.43 -14.15
N GLY A 274 -1.22 2.73 -14.35
CA GLY A 274 -1.69 3.29 -15.62
C GLY A 274 -0.79 2.90 -16.80
N ALA A 275 0.53 3.03 -16.63
CA ALA A 275 1.53 2.69 -17.64
C ALA A 275 1.57 1.20 -18.05
N SER A 276 0.97 0.30 -17.25
CA SER A 276 0.81 -1.11 -17.62
C SER A 276 -0.26 -1.35 -18.70
N TRP A 277 -1.28 -0.49 -18.78
CA TRP A 277 -2.49 -0.70 -19.61
C TRP A 277 -3.14 -2.09 -19.40
N ASP A 278 -3.03 -2.64 -18.19
CA ASP A 278 -3.48 -3.98 -17.80
C ASP A 278 -4.59 -3.91 -16.71
N PRO A 279 -5.87 -3.80 -17.11
CA PRO A 279 -6.98 -3.70 -16.15
C PRO A 279 -7.18 -5.00 -15.34
N ASP A 280 -6.87 -6.17 -15.90
CA ASP A 280 -7.01 -7.46 -15.23
C ASP A 280 -5.98 -7.58 -14.08
N MET A 281 -4.76 -7.07 -14.29
CA MET A 281 -3.76 -6.92 -13.24
C MET A 281 -4.20 -5.90 -12.17
N VAL A 282 -4.76 -4.76 -12.56
CA VAL A 282 -5.25 -3.74 -11.61
C VAL A 282 -6.43 -4.26 -10.76
N HIS A 283 -7.29 -5.11 -11.32
CA HIS A 283 -8.30 -5.84 -10.55
C HIS A 283 -7.68 -6.80 -9.52
N ARG A 284 -6.68 -7.59 -9.92
CA ARG A 284 -5.93 -8.49 -9.01
C ARG A 284 -5.23 -7.73 -7.88
N ILE A 285 -4.75 -6.51 -8.13
CA ILE A 285 -4.15 -5.64 -7.11
C ILE A 285 -5.20 -5.19 -6.10
N GLY A 286 -6.38 -4.75 -6.56
CA GLY A 286 -7.51 -4.42 -5.67
C GLY A 286 -7.96 -5.62 -4.82
N ASP A 287 -7.97 -6.83 -5.40
CA ASP A 287 -8.26 -8.06 -4.63
C ASP A 287 -7.18 -8.32 -3.56
N GLN A 288 -5.89 -8.24 -3.89
CA GLN A 288 -4.84 -8.48 -2.89
C GLN A 288 -4.88 -7.44 -1.75
N ILE A 289 -5.05 -6.15 -2.06
CA ILE A 289 -5.11 -5.08 -1.05
C ILE A 289 -6.30 -5.28 -0.09
N SER A 290 -7.48 -5.63 -0.62
CA SER A 290 -8.66 -5.92 0.21
C SER A 290 -8.53 -7.23 1.02
N THR A 291 -7.79 -8.22 0.52
CA THR A 291 -7.39 -9.43 1.29
C THR A 291 -6.50 -9.05 2.48
N GLU A 292 -5.41 -8.32 2.25
CA GLU A 292 -4.48 -7.89 3.30
C GLU A 292 -5.17 -7.01 4.34
N TYR A 293 -6.08 -6.12 3.92
CA TYR A 293 -6.84 -5.26 4.83
C TYR A 293 -7.79 -6.06 5.73
N ARG A 294 -8.54 -7.04 5.19
CA ARG A 294 -9.39 -7.94 6.01
C ARG A 294 -8.57 -8.77 7.01
N ILE A 295 -7.39 -9.24 6.60
CA ILE A 295 -6.46 -9.97 7.48
C ILE A 295 -5.99 -9.06 8.62
N LYS A 296 -5.50 -7.86 8.31
CA LYS A 296 -5.06 -6.87 9.32
C LYS A 296 -6.14 -6.57 10.35
N ARG A 297 -7.36 -6.26 9.89
CA ARG A 297 -8.52 -5.98 10.76
C ARG A 297 -8.75 -7.08 11.80
N PHE A 298 -8.61 -8.36 11.42
CA PHE A 298 -8.87 -9.50 12.29
C PHE A 298 -7.71 -9.83 13.25
N PHE A 299 -6.45 -9.71 12.79
CA PHE A 299 -5.29 -10.16 13.58
C PHE A 299 -4.64 -9.06 14.44
N TRP A 300 -4.64 -7.80 13.99
CA TRP A 300 -3.86 -6.71 14.61
C TRP A 300 -4.66 -5.88 15.63
N THR A 301 -5.93 -6.23 15.85
CA THR A 301 -6.90 -5.51 16.70
C THR A 301 -6.55 -5.30 18.19
N PRO A 302 -5.65 -6.04 18.87
CA PRO A 302 -5.38 -5.80 20.30
C PRO A 302 -4.26 -4.79 20.60
N PHE A 303 -3.50 -4.32 19.61
CA PHE A 303 -2.31 -3.47 19.85
C PHE A 303 -2.49 -1.97 19.59
N LYS A 304 -3.50 -1.57 18.81
CA LYS A 304 -3.91 -0.16 18.66
C LYS A 304 -5.04 0.20 19.63
N ALA A 305 -5.05 1.44 20.14
CA ALA A 305 -6.25 2.02 20.76
C ALA A 305 -7.43 2.08 19.76
N TYR A 306 -7.10 2.17 18.47
CA TYR A 306 -7.96 1.96 17.30
C TYR A 306 -8.40 0.48 17.15
N GLY A 307 -9.00 -0.13 18.18
CA GLY A 307 -9.71 -1.41 18.06
C GLY A 307 -11.00 -1.35 17.22
N GLN A 308 -10.99 -0.53 16.16
CA GLN A 308 -12.14 0.13 15.53
C GLN A 308 -12.08 0.14 13.98
N HIS A 309 -10.97 -0.27 13.35
CA HIS A 309 -10.77 -0.20 11.90
C HIS A 309 -12.00 -0.72 11.11
N GLY A 310 -12.50 0.09 10.17
CA GLY A 310 -13.64 -0.22 9.33
C GLY A 310 -13.32 -1.21 8.20
N LEU A 311 -14.06 -1.10 7.11
CA LEU A 311 -13.81 -1.80 5.83
C LEU A 311 -14.08 -0.82 4.68
N SER A 312 -13.62 0.42 4.84
CA SER A 312 -13.73 1.55 3.91
C SER A 312 -12.33 1.95 3.48
N LEU A 313 -12.10 2.07 2.18
CA LEU A 313 -10.80 2.31 1.58
C LEU A 313 -10.87 3.49 0.61
N TRP A 314 -10.13 4.55 0.92
CA TRP A 314 -10.13 5.84 0.22
C TRP A 314 -9.26 5.83 -1.03
N ALA A 315 -9.58 4.89 -1.92
CA ALA A 315 -8.95 4.64 -3.20
C ALA A 315 -10.00 4.10 -4.20
N PRO A 316 -9.78 4.24 -5.53
CA PRO A 316 -8.60 4.82 -6.18
C PRO A 316 -8.74 6.32 -6.48
N ASN A 317 -7.61 7.00 -6.71
CA ASN A 317 -7.61 8.35 -7.28
C ASN A 317 -7.86 8.24 -8.81
N VAL A 318 -9.00 8.75 -9.27
CA VAL A 318 -9.46 8.65 -10.68
C VAL A 318 -9.57 10.01 -11.38
N ASN A 319 -9.00 11.06 -10.77
CA ASN A 319 -8.84 12.35 -11.43
C ASN A 319 -7.94 12.23 -12.69
N VAL A 320 -8.04 13.20 -13.59
CA VAL A 320 -7.28 13.21 -14.85
C VAL A 320 -5.99 14.02 -14.68
N PHE A 321 -4.86 13.44 -15.09
CA PHE A 321 -3.55 14.10 -15.06
C PHE A 321 -3.41 15.15 -16.19
N ARG A 322 -4.27 16.18 -16.18
CA ARG A 322 -4.40 17.21 -17.24
C ARG A 322 -3.15 18.07 -17.47
N ASP A 323 -2.23 18.09 -16.52
CA ASP A 323 -1.07 18.97 -16.49
C ASP A 323 0.08 18.24 -15.76
N PRO A 324 1.26 18.03 -16.39
CA PRO A 324 2.38 17.25 -15.85
C PRO A 324 3.06 17.88 -14.64
N ARG A 325 2.59 19.05 -14.18
CA ARG A 325 3.10 19.81 -13.04
C ARG A 325 2.38 19.52 -11.71
N TRP A 326 1.33 18.71 -11.74
CA TRP A 326 0.53 18.39 -10.55
C TRP A 326 1.28 17.51 -9.53
N GLY A 327 1.19 17.88 -8.25
CA GLY A 327 1.78 17.14 -7.12
C GLY A 327 1.17 15.74 -6.93
N ARG A 328 -0.16 15.61 -7.06
CA ARG A 328 -0.90 14.35 -6.89
C ARG A 328 -1.20 13.61 -8.19
N GLY A 329 -0.73 14.12 -9.33
CA GLY A 329 -0.78 13.41 -10.61
C GLY A 329 -0.23 11.98 -10.58
N PRO A 330 0.88 11.68 -9.86
CA PRO A 330 1.40 10.32 -9.67
C PRO A 330 0.35 9.32 -9.16
N GLU A 331 -0.58 9.75 -8.31
CA GLU A 331 -1.63 8.90 -7.74
C GLU A 331 -2.64 8.39 -8.78
N THR A 332 -2.68 9.00 -9.96
CA THR A 332 -3.70 8.77 -11.00
C THR A 332 -3.21 7.87 -12.13
N TYR A 333 -4.13 7.22 -12.84
CA TYR A 333 -3.79 6.31 -13.94
C TYR A 333 -3.42 7.00 -15.27
N GLY A 334 -3.35 8.34 -15.35
CA GLY A 334 -2.92 9.08 -16.55
C GLY A 334 -3.77 10.27 -16.96
N GLU A 335 -3.54 10.76 -18.19
CA GLU A 335 -4.19 11.96 -18.76
C GLU A 335 -5.45 11.66 -19.60
N ASP A 336 -5.84 10.39 -19.73
CA ASP A 336 -6.99 9.97 -20.54
C ASP A 336 -8.19 9.53 -19.67
N PRO A 337 -9.39 10.15 -19.82
CA PRO A 337 -10.56 9.81 -19.01
C PRO A 337 -11.04 8.36 -19.16
N PHE A 338 -10.83 7.71 -20.31
CA PHE A 338 -11.27 6.33 -20.55
C PHE A 338 -10.24 5.30 -20.04
N LEU A 339 -8.94 5.59 -20.13
CA LEU A 339 -7.91 4.82 -19.42
C LEU A 339 -8.14 4.90 -17.91
N CYS A 340 -8.26 6.11 -17.34
CA CYS A 340 -8.48 6.29 -15.90
C CYS A 340 -9.78 5.66 -15.40
N GLY A 341 -10.89 5.83 -16.13
CA GLY A 341 -12.15 5.18 -15.81
C GLY A 341 -12.08 3.64 -15.88
N THR A 342 -11.32 3.09 -16.84
CA THR A 342 -11.18 1.64 -17.00
C THR A 342 -10.28 1.01 -15.95
N MET A 343 -9.15 1.63 -15.62
CA MET A 343 -8.26 1.16 -14.55
C MET A 343 -8.95 1.29 -13.19
N GLY A 344 -9.56 2.46 -12.91
CA GLY A 344 -10.29 2.71 -11.66
C GLY A 344 -11.46 1.76 -11.42
N ALA A 345 -12.30 1.52 -12.43
CA ALA A 345 -13.43 0.58 -12.30
C ALA A 345 -12.98 -0.87 -12.02
N ASN A 346 -11.83 -1.30 -12.55
CA ASN A 346 -11.27 -2.63 -12.28
C ASN A 346 -10.64 -2.72 -10.89
N PHE A 347 -9.93 -1.68 -10.44
CA PHE A 347 -9.44 -1.59 -9.06
C PHE A 347 -10.60 -1.66 -8.05
N ILE A 348 -11.66 -0.89 -8.28
CA ILE A 348 -12.88 -0.86 -7.47
C ILE A 348 -13.52 -2.24 -7.39
N SER A 349 -13.70 -2.94 -8.51
CA SER A 349 -14.30 -4.29 -8.49
C SER A 349 -13.42 -5.32 -7.79
N GLY A 350 -12.09 -5.17 -7.82
CA GLY A 350 -11.15 -6.00 -7.05
C GLY A 350 -11.23 -5.74 -5.54
N ILE A 351 -11.26 -4.48 -5.13
CA ILE A 351 -11.41 -4.07 -3.72
C ILE A 351 -12.75 -4.56 -3.14
N GLN A 352 -13.82 -4.48 -3.93
CA GLN A 352 -15.18 -4.77 -3.48
C GLN A 352 -15.56 -6.26 -3.53
N GLY A 353 -14.91 -7.05 -4.38
CA GLY A 353 -15.23 -8.45 -4.57
C GLY A 353 -16.49 -8.69 -5.44
N PRO A 354 -16.78 -9.96 -5.76
CA PRO A 354 -17.76 -10.32 -6.80
C PRO A 354 -19.23 -10.12 -6.40
N ASP A 355 -19.53 -10.11 -5.09
CA ASP A 355 -20.90 -10.01 -4.57
C ASP A 355 -21.39 -8.55 -4.38
N ALA A 356 -20.58 -7.56 -4.75
CA ALA A 356 -20.93 -6.15 -4.65
C ALA A 356 -22.10 -5.77 -5.59
N PRO A 357 -23.06 -4.92 -5.16
CA PRO A 357 -23.12 -4.19 -3.90
C PRO A 357 -23.99 -4.88 -2.82
N ARG A 358 -24.07 -6.22 -2.81
CA ARG A 358 -24.82 -6.99 -1.78
C ARG A 358 -23.93 -7.34 -0.59
N SER A 359 -22.75 -7.89 -0.85
CA SER A 359 -21.64 -7.95 0.12
C SER A 359 -20.43 -7.21 -0.44
N TYR A 360 -19.62 -6.65 0.44
CA TYR A 360 -18.40 -5.92 0.14
C TYR A 360 -17.22 -6.54 0.88
N LYS A 361 -16.24 -7.01 0.12
CA LYS A 361 -14.94 -7.43 0.65
C LYS A 361 -14.23 -6.25 1.33
N ALA A 362 -14.23 -5.09 0.70
CA ALA A 362 -14.08 -3.77 1.31
C ALA A 362 -14.84 -2.76 0.45
N ILE A 363 -15.14 -1.56 0.95
CA ILE A 363 -15.78 -0.50 0.18
C ILE A 363 -14.70 0.37 -0.46
N ALA A 364 -14.73 0.49 -1.78
CA ALA A 364 -13.87 1.42 -2.51
C ALA A 364 -14.53 2.81 -2.59
N THR A 365 -13.69 3.83 -2.57
CA THR A 365 -14.06 5.24 -2.61
C THR A 365 -13.23 5.95 -3.70
N PRO A 366 -13.68 5.96 -4.97
CA PRO A 366 -13.13 6.83 -5.99
C PRO A 366 -13.02 8.28 -5.49
N LYS A 367 -11.84 8.87 -5.65
CA LYS A 367 -11.53 10.25 -5.22
C LYS A 367 -10.81 11.04 -6.34
N HIS A 368 -10.87 12.37 -6.40
CA HIS A 368 -11.63 13.32 -5.57
C HIS A 368 -12.69 14.03 -6.45
N PHE A 369 -13.96 13.98 -6.04
CA PHE A 369 -15.13 14.29 -6.85
C PHE A 369 -15.60 15.75 -6.63
N ALA A 370 -15.43 16.67 -7.58
CA ALA A 370 -14.89 16.53 -8.92
C ALA A 370 -14.08 17.76 -9.34
N VAL A 371 -13.49 17.69 -10.54
CA VAL A 371 -12.67 18.77 -11.11
C VAL A 371 -11.41 19.05 -10.27
N HIS A 372 -10.96 18.09 -9.46
CA HIS A 372 -9.76 18.17 -8.65
C HIS A 372 -8.53 17.67 -9.45
N SER A 373 -7.70 18.57 -9.97
CA SER A 373 -6.52 18.21 -10.79
C SER A 373 -5.42 19.28 -10.67
N GLY A 374 -5.11 19.70 -9.44
CA GLY A 374 -4.14 20.74 -9.10
C GLY A 374 -4.53 22.18 -9.52
N PRO A 375 -3.77 23.22 -9.16
CA PRO A 375 -2.55 23.19 -8.36
C PRO A 375 -2.81 22.87 -6.88
N GLU A 376 -1.98 22.04 -6.25
CA GLU A 376 -2.13 21.72 -4.81
C GLU A 376 -2.16 22.96 -3.90
N PRO A 377 -1.30 23.99 -4.08
CA PRO A 377 -1.31 25.18 -3.21
C PRO A 377 -2.60 26.02 -3.26
N MET A 378 -3.54 25.71 -4.16
CA MET A 378 -4.83 26.42 -4.31
C MET A 378 -6.04 25.52 -4.00
N ARG A 379 -5.84 24.23 -3.65
CA ARG A 379 -6.92 23.23 -3.59
C ARG A 379 -8.06 23.59 -2.64
N HIS A 380 -7.74 24.26 -1.53
CA HIS A 380 -8.69 24.69 -0.49
C HIS A 380 -9.41 26.02 -0.81
N THR A 381 -8.98 26.77 -1.84
CA THR A 381 -9.45 28.16 -2.09
C THR A 381 -9.93 28.41 -3.52
N ILE A 382 -9.64 27.50 -4.45
CA ILE A 382 -9.97 27.68 -5.86
C ILE A 382 -11.44 27.34 -6.14
N ASP A 383 -12.12 28.22 -6.89
CA ASP A 383 -13.41 27.95 -7.52
C ASP A 383 -13.21 27.71 -9.01
N LEU A 384 -13.75 26.60 -9.50
CA LEU A 384 -13.49 26.08 -10.83
C LEU A 384 -14.74 26.10 -11.69
N SER A 385 -14.64 26.77 -12.84
CA SER A 385 -15.71 26.85 -13.83
C SER A 385 -15.25 26.31 -15.19
N PRO A 386 -15.04 24.98 -15.34
CA PRO A 386 -14.77 24.37 -16.63
C PRO A 386 -15.97 24.56 -17.57
N THR A 387 -15.74 24.52 -18.88
CA THR A 387 -16.86 24.56 -19.84
C THR A 387 -17.76 23.33 -19.69
N PRO A 388 -19.06 23.39 -20.05
CA PRO A 388 -19.94 22.22 -20.05
C PRO A 388 -19.38 21.06 -20.90
N PHE A 389 -18.69 21.40 -21.99
CA PHE A 389 -17.88 20.48 -22.77
C PHE A 389 -16.77 19.83 -21.92
N ASP A 390 -15.84 20.60 -21.34
CA ASP A 390 -14.70 20.05 -20.59
C ASP A 390 -15.15 19.21 -19.37
N PHE A 391 -16.22 19.62 -18.71
CA PHE A 391 -16.84 18.91 -17.57
C PHE A 391 -17.31 17.50 -17.97
N GLU A 392 -18.19 17.40 -18.99
CA GLU A 392 -18.75 16.12 -19.45
C GLU A 392 -17.78 15.30 -20.33
N ASP A 393 -16.79 15.95 -20.94
CA ASP A 393 -15.82 15.31 -21.84
C ASP A 393 -14.57 14.78 -21.13
N THR A 394 -14.09 15.48 -20.09
CA THR A 394 -12.83 15.13 -19.41
C THR A 394 -13.01 14.83 -17.93
N TYR A 395 -13.66 15.70 -17.14
CA TYR A 395 -13.61 15.59 -15.67
C TYR A 395 -14.58 14.56 -15.07
N MET A 396 -15.75 14.36 -15.68
CA MET A 396 -16.78 13.44 -15.17
C MET A 396 -16.69 11.97 -15.64
N PRO A 397 -16.20 11.61 -16.86
CA PRO A 397 -16.26 10.22 -17.36
C PRO A 397 -15.58 9.16 -16.49
N ALA A 398 -14.48 9.46 -15.81
CA ALA A 398 -13.79 8.49 -14.96
C ALA A 398 -14.59 8.15 -13.69
N PHE A 399 -15.18 9.16 -13.04
CA PHE A 399 -16.09 8.97 -11.90
C PHE A 399 -17.38 8.26 -12.30
N ARG A 400 -17.94 8.60 -13.47
CA ARG A 400 -19.05 7.86 -14.05
C ARG A 400 -18.72 6.37 -14.16
N GLN A 401 -17.54 6.05 -14.71
CA GLN A 401 -17.13 4.67 -14.93
C GLN A 401 -16.87 3.92 -13.61
N ALA A 402 -16.34 4.61 -12.59
CA ALA A 402 -16.23 4.09 -11.23
C ALA A 402 -17.59 3.74 -10.60
N VAL A 403 -18.63 4.58 -10.80
CA VAL A 403 -19.98 4.38 -10.26
C VAL A 403 -20.77 3.33 -11.05
N ILE A 404 -20.87 3.47 -12.38
CA ILE A 404 -21.79 2.68 -13.21
C ILE A 404 -21.19 1.33 -13.61
N GLU A 405 -19.92 1.29 -14.00
CA GLU A 405 -19.25 0.06 -14.42
C GLU A 405 -18.49 -0.59 -13.24
N GLY A 406 -17.83 0.18 -12.39
CA GLY A 406 -17.12 -0.30 -11.18
C GLY A 406 -18.01 -0.62 -9.98
N LYS A 407 -19.22 -0.05 -9.90
CA LYS A 407 -20.17 -0.20 -8.78
C LYS A 407 -19.65 0.29 -7.43
N ALA A 408 -18.90 1.40 -7.41
CA ALA A 408 -18.38 2.01 -6.18
C ALA A 408 -19.46 2.14 -5.08
N GLY A 409 -19.14 1.67 -3.86
CA GLY A 409 -20.01 1.76 -2.68
C GLY A 409 -19.87 3.08 -1.91
N SER A 410 -18.83 3.86 -2.20
CA SER A 410 -18.57 5.19 -1.66
C SER A 410 -18.00 6.11 -2.75
N ILE A 411 -17.92 7.42 -2.49
CA ILE A 411 -17.20 8.41 -3.32
C ILE A 411 -16.77 9.58 -2.43
N MET A 412 -15.58 10.14 -2.66
CA MET A 412 -15.06 11.26 -1.85
C MET A 412 -15.22 12.57 -2.60
N CYS A 413 -15.88 13.58 -2.01
CA CYS A 413 -15.99 14.93 -2.58
C CYS A 413 -14.73 15.76 -2.27
N SER A 414 -14.31 16.61 -3.21
CA SER A 414 -13.02 17.32 -3.18
C SER A 414 -13.04 18.66 -2.44
N TYR A 415 -11.85 19.14 -2.02
CA TYR A 415 -11.66 20.47 -1.41
C TYR A 415 -12.16 21.66 -2.25
N ASN A 416 -11.97 21.63 -3.57
CA ASN A 416 -12.20 22.79 -4.43
C ASN A 416 -13.69 23.14 -4.58
N SER A 417 -13.96 24.43 -4.82
CA SER A 417 -15.27 24.86 -5.30
C SER A 417 -15.42 24.57 -6.80
N VAL A 418 -16.66 24.32 -7.24
CA VAL A 418 -17.03 24.16 -8.65
C VAL A 418 -18.31 24.95 -8.91
N TYR A 419 -18.27 25.86 -9.88
CA TYR A 419 -19.36 26.80 -10.21
C TYR A 419 -19.91 27.58 -8.99
N GLY A 420 -19.02 28.14 -8.16
CA GLY A 420 -19.38 29.04 -7.05
C GLY A 420 -19.92 28.35 -5.80
N LYS A 421 -19.64 27.04 -5.62
CA LYS A 421 -19.93 26.28 -4.39
C LYS A 421 -18.85 25.21 -4.13
N PRO A 422 -18.49 24.93 -2.87
CA PRO A 422 -17.65 23.78 -2.49
C PRO A 422 -18.19 22.48 -3.10
N ALA A 423 -17.32 21.58 -3.59
CA ALA A 423 -17.78 20.33 -4.21
C ALA A 423 -18.59 19.45 -3.23
N CYS A 424 -18.23 19.45 -1.94
CA CYS A 424 -18.99 18.80 -0.87
C CYS A 424 -20.35 19.45 -0.53
N ALA A 425 -20.67 20.61 -1.13
CA ALA A 425 -21.97 21.28 -1.03
C ALA A 425 -22.57 21.66 -2.40
N GLN A 426 -22.23 20.93 -3.47
CA GLN A 426 -22.68 21.21 -4.86
C GLN A 426 -23.72 20.19 -5.37
N PRO A 427 -25.03 20.50 -5.34
CA PRO A 427 -26.09 19.56 -5.76
C PRO A 427 -26.00 19.10 -7.22
N LEU A 428 -25.45 19.92 -8.13
CA LEU A 428 -25.21 19.51 -9.52
C LEU A 428 -24.34 18.23 -9.59
N ILE A 429 -23.35 18.14 -8.71
CA ILE A 429 -22.37 17.05 -8.67
C ILE A 429 -22.91 15.92 -7.78
N LEU A 430 -23.31 16.22 -6.54
CA LEU A 430 -23.65 15.22 -5.51
C LEU A 430 -25.05 14.61 -5.59
N ASP A 431 -25.99 15.29 -6.26
CA ASP A 431 -27.36 14.80 -6.45
C ASP A 431 -27.68 14.58 -7.93
N THR A 432 -27.64 15.63 -8.76
CA THR A 432 -28.00 15.52 -10.18
C THR A 432 -27.10 14.53 -10.92
N LYS A 433 -25.78 14.72 -10.94
CA LYS A 433 -24.86 13.82 -11.65
C LYS A 433 -24.70 12.47 -10.95
N LEU A 434 -24.41 12.47 -9.65
CA LEU A 434 -24.10 11.25 -8.92
C LEU A 434 -25.33 10.34 -8.70
N ARG A 435 -26.48 10.89 -8.27
CA ARG A 435 -27.60 10.09 -7.75
C ARG A 435 -28.78 10.00 -8.73
N GLN A 436 -29.14 11.08 -9.42
CA GLN A 436 -30.22 11.07 -10.42
C GLN A 436 -29.75 10.47 -11.76
N ASP A 437 -28.66 11.00 -12.32
CA ASP A 437 -28.10 10.59 -13.62
C ASP A 437 -27.46 9.20 -13.57
N TRP A 438 -26.65 8.91 -12.53
CA TRP A 438 -25.87 7.66 -12.44
C TRP A 438 -26.43 6.60 -11.48
N GLY A 439 -27.45 6.93 -10.68
CA GLY A 439 -28.12 5.99 -9.78
C GLY A 439 -27.29 5.54 -8.56
N PHE A 440 -26.33 6.35 -8.09
CA PHE A 440 -25.48 5.99 -6.96
C PHE A 440 -26.25 5.84 -5.63
N THR A 441 -26.29 4.61 -5.12
CA THR A 441 -26.93 4.25 -3.84
C THR A 441 -25.98 4.25 -2.64
N GLY A 442 -24.69 4.52 -2.85
CA GLY A 442 -23.67 4.55 -1.81
C GLY A 442 -23.69 5.84 -0.97
N TYR A 443 -22.66 6.00 -0.14
CA TYR A 443 -22.45 7.18 0.69
C TYR A 443 -21.35 8.10 0.12
N VAL A 444 -21.46 9.41 0.35
CA VAL A 444 -20.41 10.40 0.03
C VAL A 444 -19.62 10.74 1.28
N VAL A 445 -18.30 10.82 1.19
CA VAL A 445 -17.41 11.33 2.26
C VAL A 445 -16.71 12.62 1.82
N SER A 446 -16.40 13.55 2.73
CA SER A 446 -15.52 14.69 2.45
C SER A 446 -14.05 14.30 2.37
N ASP A 447 -13.27 15.08 1.61
CA ASP A 447 -11.83 15.20 1.83
C ASP A 447 -11.54 15.87 3.20
N CYS A 448 -10.29 15.84 3.66
CA CYS A 448 -9.94 16.03 5.07
C CYS A 448 -9.31 17.40 5.40
N ASP A 449 -10.00 18.44 5.89
CA ASP A 449 -11.43 18.60 6.21
C ASP A 449 -12.03 19.66 5.27
N ALA A 450 -12.60 19.20 4.15
CA ALA A 450 -13.18 20.04 3.11
C ALA A 450 -14.49 20.74 3.55
N ILE A 451 -15.07 20.36 4.69
CA ILE A 451 -16.29 20.98 5.23
C ILE A 451 -15.91 22.19 6.09
N ALA A 452 -14.79 22.12 6.82
CA ALA A 452 -14.17 23.26 7.47
C ALA A 452 -13.74 24.32 6.44
N ASP A 453 -13.23 23.92 5.27
CA ASP A 453 -12.83 24.82 4.19
C ASP A 453 -13.96 25.72 3.67
N GLU A 454 -15.22 25.26 3.69
CA GLU A 454 -16.37 26.09 3.29
C GLU A 454 -16.44 27.42 4.07
N VAL A 455 -15.86 27.46 5.29
CA VAL A 455 -15.77 28.62 6.18
C VAL A 455 -14.33 29.15 6.31
N SER A 456 -13.34 28.26 6.42
CA SER A 456 -11.96 28.60 6.80
C SER A 456 -11.19 29.25 5.65
N THR A 457 -11.51 28.88 4.40
CA THR A 457 -10.74 29.22 3.19
C THR A 457 -11.65 29.75 2.07
N HIS A 458 -12.71 29.03 1.67
CA HIS A 458 -13.66 29.46 0.62
C HIS A 458 -14.53 30.67 0.99
N LYS A 459 -14.80 30.88 2.29
CA LYS A 459 -15.70 31.95 2.81
C LYS A 459 -17.13 31.89 2.25
N TRP A 460 -17.59 30.68 1.89
CA TRP A 460 -18.89 30.43 1.27
C TRP A 460 -20.00 30.19 2.31
N ALA A 461 -19.67 29.51 3.40
CA ALA A 461 -20.52 29.33 4.56
C ALA A 461 -20.21 30.39 5.64
N SER A 462 -21.26 30.81 6.35
CA SER A 462 -21.20 31.86 7.39
C SER A 462 -20.73 31.36 8.75
N SER A 463 -20.80 30.05 8.99
CA SER A 463 -20.32 29.35 10.19
C SER A 463 -20.11 27.86 9.87
N TYR A 464 -19.41 27.13 10.75
CA TYR A 464 -19.23 25.68 10.61
C TYR A 464 -20.56 24.91 10.75
N GLU A 465 -21.56 25.49 11.42
CA GLU A 465 -22.93 24.98 11.48
C GLU A 465 -23.64 25.14 10.13
N ASP A 466 -23.55 26.33 9.52
CA ASP A 466 -24.12 26.65 8.21
C ASP A 466 -23.48 25.79 7.10
N ALA A 467 -22.16 25.56 7.15
CA ALA A 467 -21.46 24.61 6.29
C ALA A 467 -22.03 23.20 6.49
N SER A 468 -21.97 22.67 7.71
CA SER A 468 -22.40 21.30 8.02
C SER A 468 -23.84 21.02 7.56
N ALA A 469 -24.76 21.96 7.79
CA ALA A 469 -26.14 21.86 7.32
C ALA A 469 -26.24 21.84 5.78
N LYS A 470 -25.49 22.70 5.07
CA LYS A 470 -25.49 22.76 3.60
C LYS A 470 -24.90 21.50 2.96
N SER A 471 -23.76 21.01 3.43
CA SER A 471 -23.09 19.83 2.85
C SER A 471 -23.94 18.55 3.07
N VAL A 472 -24.55 18.38 4.25
CA VAL A 472 -25.40 17.20 4.53
C VAL A 472 -26.74 17.24 3.79
N MET A 473 -27.31 18.44 3.57
CA MET A 473 -28.48 18.62 2.69
C MET A 473 -28.13 18.30 1.23
N ALA A 474 -27.01 18.83 0.72
CA ALA A 474 -26.53 18.61 -0.65
C ALA A 474 -26.17 17.16 -0.96
N GLY A 475 -25.82 16.36 0.05
CA GLY A 475 -25.69 14.91 -0.06
C GLY A 475 -24.34 14.32 0.32
N THR A 476 -23.48 15.09 1.00
CA THR A 476 -22.27 14.60 1.68
C THR A 476 -22.69 13.88 2.97
N ASP A 477 -22.51 12.57 3.03
CA ASP A 477 -23.07 11.71 4.08
C ASP A 477 -22.13 11.56 5.29
N LEU A 478 -20.83 11.75 5.11
CA LEU A 478 -19.78 11.50 6.11
C LEU A 478 -18.70 12.58 6.06
N ASP A 479 -18.17 12.95 7.21
CA ASP A 479 -17.12 13.96 7.38
C ASP A 479 -15.75 13.31 7.68
N CYS A 480 -14.72 13.61 6.88
CA CYS A 480 -13.32 13.40 7.27
C CYS A 480 -12.84 14.54 8.17
N GLY A 481 -13.35 14.57 9.39
CA GLY A 481 -13.09 15.67 10.30
C GLY A 481 -13.96 15.63 11.55
N GLY A 482 -14.01 16.79 12.21
CA GLY A 482 -14.88 17.05 13.34
C GLY A 482 -15.94 18.11 13.04
N THR A 483 -16.06 18.58 11.81
CA THR A 483 -16.91 19.70 11.45
C THR A 483 -18.38 19.32 11.59
N TYR A 484 -18.79 18.15 11.08
CA TYR A 484 -20.14 17.61 11.32
C TYR A 484 -20.41 17.31 12.80
N SER A 485 -19.51 16.57 13.46
CA SER A 485 -19.73 16.07 14.81
C SER A 485 -19.82 17.17 15.88
N ASN A 486 -19.13 18.30 15.67
CA ASN A 486 -19.18 19.45 16.56
C ASN A 486 -20.36 20.40 16.31
N ASN A 487 -20.99 20.39 15.12
CA ASN A 487 -21.94 21.44 14.72
C ASN A 487 -23.36 20.96 14.34
N LEU A 488 -23.55 19.78 13.74
CA LEU A 488 -24.87 19.35 13.22
C LEU A 488 -25.96 19.29 14.31
N ALA A 489 -25.58 18.97 15.55
CA ALA A 489 -26.51 18.94 16.68
C ALA A 489 -27.05 20.33 17.03
N ALA A 490 -26.30 21.41 16.77
CA ALA A 490 -26.77 22.78 16.95
C ALA A 490 -27.74 23.19 15.82
N ALA A 491 -27.41 22.84 14.57
CA ALA A 491 -28.24 23.09 13.40
C ALA A 491 -29.67 22.52 13.53
N VAL A 492 -29.79 21.28 14.05
CA VAL A 492 -31.10 20.68 14.33
C VAL A 492 -31.79 21.35 15.53
N LYS A 493 -31.05 21.68 16.60
CA LYS A 493 -31.62 22.31 17.81
C LYS A 493 -32.10 23.74 17.59
N ASN A 494 -31.61 24.45 16.57
CA ASN A 494 -32.08 25.79 16.20
C ASN A 494 -33.01 25.84 14.97
N GLY A 495 -33.15 24.71 14.24
CA GLY A 495 -34.05 24.57 13.09
C GLY A 495 -33.45 24.99 11.74
N SER A 496 -32.14 25.20 11.63
CA SER A 496 -31.46 25.40 10.34
C SER A 496 -31.30 24.10 9.54
N LEU A 497 -31.46 22.94 10.20
CA LEU A 497 -31.42 21.60 9.59
C LEU A 497 -32.56 20.71 10.13
N GLU A 498 -33.20 19.92 9.26
CA GLU A 498 -34.07 18.83 9.72
C GLU A 498 -33.26 17.57 10.05
N GLU A 499 -33.60 16.89 11.15
CA GLU A 499 -32.99 15.61 11.54
C GLU A 499 -33.19 14.49 10.47
N SER A 500 -34.19 14.65 9.59
CA SER A 500 -34.44 13.80 8.42
C SER A 500 -33.24 13.67 7.47
N TYR A 501 -32.41 14.71 7.35
CA TYR A 501 -31.19 14.69 6.54
C TYR A 501 -30.08 13.86 7.20
N ILE A 502 -29.97 13.90 8.53
CA ILE A 502 -29.04 13.08 9.31
C ILE A 502 -29.43 11.61 9.20
N ASP A 503 -30.72 11.29 9.38
CA ASP A 503 -31.22 9.91 9.28
C ASP A 503 -31.02 9.32 7.87
N ARG A 504 -31.14 10.13 6.82
CA ARG A 504 -30.83 9.76 5.43
C ARG A 504 -29.36 9.35 5.25
N SER A 505 -28.44 10.13 5.78
CA SER A 505 -27.00 9.86 5.69
C SER A 505 -26.60 8.65 6.54
N LEU A 506 -27.13 8.55 7.76
CA LEU A 506 -26.95 7.39 8.63
C LEU A 506 -27.47 6.10 7.99
N LEU A 507 -28.61 6.12 7.30
CA LEU A 507 -29.14 4.92 6.64
C LEU A 507 -28.16 4.38 5.59
N ARG A 508 -27.53 5.26 4.80
CA ARG A 508 -26.49 4.89 3.83
C ARG A 508 -25.27 4.29 4.52
N LEU A 509 -24.81 4.91 5.62
CA LEU A 509 -23.65 4.46 6.39
C LEU A 509 -23.89 3.13 7.12
N PHE A 510 -25.06 2.91 7.72
CA PHE A 510 -25.38 1.65 8.38
C PHE A 510 -25.63 0.51 7.40
N LEU A 511 -26.23 0.77 6.23
CA LEU A 511 -26.27 -0.21 5.12
C LEU A 511 -24.86 -0.54 4.61
N ALA A 512 -23.98 0.45 4.48
CA ALA A 512 -22.59 0.24 4.10
C ALA A 512 -21.84 -0.64 5.12
N ARG A 513 -22.01 -0.40 6.43
CA ARG A 513 -21.46 -1.28 7.47
C ARG A 513 -22.01 -2.70 7.36
N LEU A 514 -23.35 -2.86 7.31
CA LEU A 514 -24.01 -4.17 7.24
C LEU A 514 -23.46 -5.03 6.11
N ARG A 515 -23.33 -4.45 4.92
CA ARG A 515 -22.83 -5.13 3.72
C ARG A 515 -21.33 -5.46 3.74
N THR A 516 -20.59 -5.07 4.76
CA THR A 516 -19.21 -5.55 4.97
C THR A 516 -19.10 -6.65 6.03
N HIS A 517 -20.19 -6.93 6.76
CA HIS A 517 -20.29 -8.06 7.69
C HIS A 517 -20.76 -9.33 6.94
N GLY A 518 -20.22 -10.49 7.33
CA GLY A 518 -20.65 -11.80 6.81
C GLY A 518 -19.57 -12.54 6.02
N ASP A 519 -18.73 -11.85 5.24
CA ASP A 519 -17.65 -12.50 4.49
C ASP A 519 -16.67 -13.24 5.42
N PRO A 520 -16.32 -14.51 5.13
CA PRO A 520 -15.34 -15.26 5.91
C PRO A 520 -13.93 -14.64 5.77
N ILE A 521 -13.17 -14.66 6.86
CA ILE A 521 -11.77 -14.21 6.87
C ILE A 521 -10.95 -15.14 5.95
N PRO A 522 -10.21 -14.61 4.96
CA PRO A 522 -9.33 -15.43 4.13
C PRO A 522 -8.34 -16.24 4.98
N PRO A 523 -8.08 -17.52 4.66
CA PRO A 523 -7.16 -18.34 5.45
C PRO A 523 -5.74 -17.75 5.39
N TYR A 524 -5.24 -17.30 6.53
CA TYR A 524 -3.91 -16.68 6.65
C TYR A 524 -2.80 -17.70 6.38
N ASN A 525 -1.91 -17.37 5.43
CA ASN A 525 -0.80 -18.19 4.98
C ASN A 525 0.35 -17.30 4.44
N SER A 526 1.44 -17.91 4.00
CA SER A 526 2.61 -17.18 3.47
C SER A 526 2.36 -16.38 2.18
N THR A 527 1.29 -16.66 1.43
CA THR A 527 0.95 -15.95 0.18
C THR A 527 -0.04 -14.80 0.40
N ASN A 528 -0.50 -14.56 1.63
CA ASN A 528 -1.31 -13.39 2.00
C ASN A 528 -0.84 -12.74 3.33
N ASP A 529 0.40 -13.03 3.75
CA ASP A 529 1.07 -12.39 4.87
C ASP A 529 1.48 -10.95 4.47
N PRO A 530 0.89 -9.89 5.07
CA PRO A 530 0.99 -8.54 4.52
C PRO A 530 2.42 -8.01 4.37
N GLY A 531 2.79 -7.65 3.14
CA GLY A 531 4.12 -7.10 2.82
C GLY A 531 5.25 -8.10 2.74
N THR A 532 4.97 -9.41 2.72
CA THR A 532 5.96 -10.45 2.39
C THR A 532 6.12 -10.52 0.86
N PRO A 533 7.24 -10.06 0.26
CA PRO A 533 7.38 -10.05 -1.18
C PRO A 533 7.66 -11.47 -1.71
N ASP A 534 6.72 -12.02 -2.49
CA ASP A 534 6.99 -13.17 -3.34
C ASP A 534 7.96 -12.75 -4.46
N ASP A 535 9.05 -13.49 -4.59
CA ASP A 535 10.10 -13.28 -5.58
C ASP A 535 9.61 -13.37 -7.05
N ASN A 536 8.39 -13.87 -7.28
CA ASN A 536 7.65 -13.83 -8.55
C ASN A 536 6.23 -13.24 -8.44
N GLY A 537 5.91 -12.56 -7.33
CA GLY A 537 4.56 -12.10 -6.99
C GLY A 537 4.02 -10.93 -7.82
N LEU A 538 2.76 -10.57 -7.55
CA LEU A 538 2.01 -9.54 -8.28
C LEU A 538 2.68 -8.16 -8.25
N ALA A 539 3.36 -7.79 -7.16
CA ALA A 539 4.13 -6.55 -7.08
C ALA A 539 5.27 -6.48 -8.12
N LEU A 540 5.97 -7.61 -8.35
CA LEU A 540 7.01 -7.71 -9.37
C LEU A 540 6.44 -7.84 -10.80
N GLU A 541 5.27 -8.46 -10.97
CA GLU A 541 4.53 -8.45 -12.24
C GLU A 541 4.16 -7.01 -12.63
N ALA A 542 3.57 -6.25 -11.71
CA ALA A 542 3.19 -4.86 -11.92
C ALA A 542 4.39 -3.95 -12.18
N ALA A 543 5.44 -4.06 -11.36
CA ALA A 543 6.68 -3.30 -11.56
C ALA A 543 7.32 -3.54 -12.93
N ARG A 544 7.28 -4.78 -13.45
CA ARG A 544 7.74 -5.10 -14.81
C ARG A 544 6.84 -4.47 -15.87
N LYS A 545 5.52 -4.65 -15.78
CA LYS A 545 4.56 -4.14 -16.78
C LYS A 545 4.48 -2.61 -16.83
N ALA A 546 4.77 -1.92 -15.73
CA ALA A 546 4.80 -0.46 -15.62
C ALA A 546 5.95 0.22 -16.37
N ILE A 547 7.09 -0.48 -16.57
CA ILE A 547 8.29 0.12 -17.17
C ILE A 547 8.05 0.46 -18.65
N VAL A 548 8.21 1.74 -18.97
CA VAL A 548 8.14 2.26 -20.35
C VAL A 548 9.54 2.51 -20.86
N LEU A 549 9.98 1.73 -21.85
CA LEU A 549 11.22 1.98 -22.58
C LEU A 549 10.98 3.15 -23.55
N LEU A 550 11.55 4.32 -23.26
CA LEU A 550 11.31 5.56 -24.02
C LEU A 550 12.21 5.65 -25.26
N LYS A 551 13.50 5.33 -25.10
CA LYS A 551 14.53 5.33 -26.14
C LYS A 551 15.43 4.11 -25.99
N ASN A 552 15.87 3.52 -27.11
CA ASN A 552 16.94 2.52 -27.16
C ASN A 552 17.58 2.53 -28.56
N ASP A 553 18.90 2.74 -28.64
CA ASP A 553 19.68 2.66 -29.87
C ASP A 553 20.18 1.23 -30.20
N GLY A 554 19.93 0.27 -29.30
CA GLY A 554 20.45 -1.09 -29.36
C GLY A 554 21.41 -1.46 -28.21
N ILE A 555 21.75 -0.51 -27.33
CA ILE A 555 22.51 -0.81 -26.10
C ILE A 555 21.76 -1.74 -25.14
N LEU A 556 20.42 -1.70 -25.12
CA LEU A 556 19.59 -2.59 -24.31
C LEU A 556 19.02 -3.76 -25.14
N PRO A 557 19.00 -4.98 -24.59
CA PRO A 557 19.46 -5.35 -23.25
C PRO A 557 20.99 -5.43 -23.10
N LEU A 558 21.48 -5.04 -21.92
CA LEU A 558 22.89 -5.06 -21.54
C LEU A 558 23.49 -6.46 -21.62
N LYS A 559 24.77 -6.53 -21.98
CA LYS A 559 25.54 -7.78 -22.06
C LYS A 559 25.97 -8.26 -20.68
N SER A 560 26.13 -9.57 -20.53
CA SER A 560 26.71 -10.18 -19.33
C SER A 560 28.19 -9.86 -19.18
N GLY A 561 28.69 -9.87 -17.94
CA GLY A 561 30.11 -9.67 -17.62
C GLY A 561 30.61 -8.22 -17.68
N LEU A 562 29.74 -7.25 -17.96
CA LEU A 562 30.07 -5.82 -17.88
C LEU A 562 30.31 -5.38 -16.43
N LYS A 563 31.25 -4.46 -16.24
CA LYS A 563 31.38 -3.65 -15.03
C LYS A 563 30.50 -2.40 -15.18
N VAL A 564 29.57 -2.19 -14.26
CA VAL A 564 28.56 -1.13 -14.35
C VAL A 564 28.83 -0.01 -13.35
N ALA A 565 28.56 1.24 -13.75
CA ALA A 565 28.50 2.38 -12.85
C ALA A 565 27.03 2.75 -12.62
N VAL A 566 26.50 2.43 -11.43
CA VAL A 566 25.21 2.93 -10.95
C VAL A 566 25.46 4.33 -10.40
N ILE A 567 24.82 5.36 -10.96
CA ILE A 567 25.06 6.75 -10.54
C ILE A 567 23.74 7.49 -10.42
N GLY A 568 23.58 8.28 -9.36
CA GLY A 568 22.50 9.25 -9.24
C GLY A 568 21.62 9.05 -8.00
N PRO A 569 20.91 10.11 -7.56
CA PRO A 569 20.31 10.20 -6.23
C PRO A 569 19.27 9.11 -5.95
N THR A 570 18.46 8.76 -6.95
CA THR A 570 17.29 7.88 -6.78
C THR A 570 17.61 6.38 -6.90
N SER A 571 18.88 6.03 -7.13
CA SER A 571 19.31 4.64 -7.31
C SER A 571 19.28 3.79 -6.03
N ASP A 572 19.21 4.41 -4.85
CA ASP A 572 19.27 3.73 -3.56
C ASP A 572 18.39 4.37 -2.45
N LEU A 573 17.35 5.11 -2.83
CA LEU A 573 16.37 5.67 -1.89
C LEU A 573 15.13 4.79 -1.87
N ILE A 574 14.61 4.50 -0.66
CA ILE A 574 13.40 3.70 -0.50
C ILE A 574 12.16 4.54 -0.83
N GLU A 575 12.13 5.84 -0.51
CA GLU A 575 10.97 6.70 -0.81
C GLU A 575 10.67 6.80 -2.32
N ASP A 576 11.69 6.92 -3.16
CA ASP A 576 11.57 6.98 -4.63
C ASP A 576 11.14 5.64 -5.25
N LEU A 577 11.16 4.56 -4.47
CA LEU A 577 10.69 3.24 -4.87
C LEU A 577 9.19 3.06 -4.55
N VAL A 578 8.72 3.68 -3.45
CA VAL A 578 7.45 3.32 -2.77
C VAL A 578 6.44 4.45 -2.60
N ASP A 579 6.82 5.72 -2.74
CA ASP A 579 5.91 6.88 -2.60
C ASP A 579 5.14 6.95 -1.25
N SER A 580 4.01 7.65 -1.28
CA SER A 580 3.06 8.02 -0.24
C SER A 580 1.77 7.17 -0.34
N TYR A 581 0.83 7.33 0.60
CA TYR A 581 -0.43 6.56 0.62
C TYR A 581 -0.27 5.02 0.64
N ARG A 582 0.81 4.55 1.28
CA ARG A 582 1.32 3.17 1.25
C ARG A 582 1.64 2.62 2.63
N GLY A 583 1.86 1.31 2.75
CA GLY A 583 2.36 0.64 3.96
C GLY A 583 3.86 0.33 3.89
N ILE A 584 4.42 -0.33 4.90
CA ILE A 584 5.84 -0.69 4.88
C ILE A 584 6.05 -2.04 4.16
N PRO A 585 6.80 -2.13 3.06
CA PRO A 585 7.18 -3.42 2.50
C PRO A 585 8.23 -4.08 3.41
N GLN A 586 8.16 -5.39 3.64
CA GLN A 586 9.13 -6.04 4.54
C GLN A 586 10.55 -6.06 3.94
N HIS A 587 10.68 -6.26 2.62
CA HIS A 587 11.99 -6.35 1.92
C HIS A 587 12.01 -5.55 0.60
N PRO A 588 11.99 -4.20 0.63
CA PRO A 588 12.09 -3.37 -0.57
C PRO A 588 13.45 -3.52 -1.26
N ILE A 589 13.43 -3.70 -2.59
CA ILE A 589 14.64 -3.91 -3.39
C ILE A 589 14.96 -2.63 -4.18
N THR A 590 15.93 -1.84 -3.69
CA THR A 590 16.44 -0.66 -4.42
C THR A 590 17.17 -1.06 -5.71
N PRO A 591 17.24 -0.17 -6.72
CA PRO A 591 17.98 -0.45 -7.95
C PRO A 591 19.46 -0.82 -7.72
N LEU A 592 20.14 -0.16 -6.79
CA LEU A 592 21.51 -0.52 -6.39
C LEU A 592 21.59 -1.91 -5.75
N THR A 593 20.63 -2.26 -4.88
CA THR A 593 20.57 -3.60 -4.27
C THR A 593 20.38 -4.68 -5.34
N ALA A 594 19.46 -4.48 -6.28
CA ALA A 594 19.26 -5.38 -7.42
C ALA A 594 20.50 -5.46 -8.34
N ALA A 595 21.22 -4.36 -8.55
CA ALA A 595 22.46 -4.36 -9.32
C ALA A 595 23.55 -5.20 -8.65
N TYR A 596 23.70 -5.11 -7.32
CA TYR A 596 24.61 -5.96 -6.56
C TYR A 596 24.24 -7.45 -6.65
N THR A 597 22.95 -7.79 -6.76
CA THR A 597 22.48 -9.17 -7.00
C THR A 597 22.75 -9.66 -8.42
N GLU A 598 22.58 -8.82 -9.45
CA GLU A 598 22.72 -9.21 -10.86
C GLU A 598 24.19 -9.36 -11.30
N TRP A 599 25.04 -8.37 -10.98
CA TRP A 599 26.44 -8.33 -11.44
C TRP A 599 27.47 -8.68 -10.35
N GLY A 600 27.07 -8.70 -9.07
CA GLY A 600 27.95 -8.88 -7.93
C GLY A 600 28.68 -7.58 -7.53
N GLN A 601 28.84 -7.36 -6.22
CA GLN A 601 29.41 -6.13 -5.63
C GLN A 601 30.77 -5.70 -6.20
N ARG A 602 31.59 -6.62 -6.74
CA ARG A 602 32.89 -6.29 -7.35
C ARG A 602 32.78 -5.64 -8.74
N ASN A 603 31.67 -5.84 -9.43
CA ASN A 603 31.42 -5.35 -10.78
C ASN A 603 30.48 -4.13 -10.82
N VAL A 604 29.93 -3.72 -9.68
CA VAL A 604 29.06 -2.55 -9.53
C VAL A 604 29.81 -1.45 -8.79
N LEU A 605 30.09 -0.36 -9.47
CA LEU A 605 30.53 0.88 -8.85
C LEU A 605 29.31 1.77 -8.56
N TYR A 606 29.36 2.54 -7.47
CA TYR A 606 28.26 3.41 -7.05
C TYR A 606 28.74 4.80 -6.63
N ALA A 607 28.03 5.84 -7.07
CA ALA A 607 28.14 7.21 -6.57
C ALA A 607 26.76 7.88 -6.53
N GLN A 608 26.46 8.63 -5.46
CA GLN A 608 25.19 9.37 -5.36
C GLN A 608 25.10 10.49 -6.41
N GLY A 609 26.24 11.09 -6.78
CA GLY A 609 26.44 11.91 -7.99
C GLY A 609 25.85 13.32 -7.97
N SER A 610 24.66 13.51 -7.42
CA SER A 610 24.08 14.83 -7.11
C SER A 610 23.05 14.72 -5.99
N THR A 611 22.55 15.85 -5.49
CA THR A 611 21.23 15.93 -4.86
C THR A 611 20.11 15.85 -5.93
N LEU A 612 18.85 15.77 -5.51
CA LEU A 612 17.70 15.88 -6.42
C LEU A 612 17.58 17.30 -6.99
N VAL A 613 17.63 18.29 -6.10
CA VAL A 613 17.67 19.74 -6.39
C VAL A 613 18.70 20.41 -5.47
N GLU A 614 19.09 21.64 -5.79
CA GLU A 614 20.00 22.42 -4.93
C GLU A 614 19.39 22.65 -3.54
N ASN A 615 20.22 22.59 -2.49
CA ASN A 615 19.86 22.78 -1.08
C ASN A 615 18.88 21.75 -0.48
N MET A 616 18.62 20.62 -1.16
CA MET A 616 17.83 19.51 -0.63
C MET A 616 18.75 18.40 -0.10
N ALA A 617 18.61 18.07 1.18
CA ALA A 617 19.33 16.96 1.81
C ALA A 617 18.81 15.60 1.32
N LEU A 618 19.73 14.64 1.19
CA LEU A 618 19.42 13.23 0.89
C LEU A 618 19.98 12.33 1.98
N SER A 619 19.48 11.09 2.07
CA SER A 619 20.10 10.04 2.90
C SER A 619 21.59 9.90 2.58
N VAL A 620 22.42 9.73 3.61
CA VAL A 620 23.85 9.45 3.44
C VAL A 620 24.01 8.06 2.78
N PRO A 621 24.74 7.94 1.66
CA PRO A 621 24.78 6.72 0.86
C PRO A 621 25.51 5.58 1.58
N ARG A 622 25.03 4.34 1.41
CA ARG A 622 25.62 3.13 2.03
C ARG A 622 27.12 2.94 1.76
N THR A 623 27.64 3.48 0.66
CA THR A 623 29.08 3.47 0.33
C THR A 623 29.94 4.32 1.26
N ALA A 624 29.38 5.26 2.02
CA ALA A 624 30.11 6.07 3.01
C ALA A 624 30.35 5.33 4.34
N PHE A 625 29.67 4.21 4.59
CA PHE A 625 29.67 3.49 5.88
C PHE A 625 30.43 2.16 5.82
N ARG A 626 31.24 1.87 6.85
CA ARG A 626 31.83 0.53 7.06
C ARG A 626 31.63 0.05 8.49
N THR A 627 31.33 -1.24 8.64
CA THR A 627 31.27 -1.90 9.95
C THR A 627 32.65 -2.00 10.59
N SER A 628 32.70 -2.37 11.87
CA SER A 628 33.92 -2.74 12.58
C SER A 628 34.73 -3.87 11.90
N GLU A 629 34.04 -4.78 11.19
CA GLU A 629 34.66 -5.82 10.34
C GLU A 629 35.05 -5.34 8.93
N GLY A 630 34.74 -4.09 8.57
CA GLY A 630 35.04 -3.51 7.25
C GLY A 630 34.03 -3.85 6.14
N LEU A 631 32.87 -4.43 6.49
CA LEU A 631 31.76 -4.67 5.57
C LEU A 631 31.02 -3.35 5.26
N GLN A 632 30.20 -3.30 4.21
CA GLN A 632 29.41 -2.09 3.89
C GLN A 632 28.20 -1.97 4.84
N GLY A 633 28.07 -0.82 5.51
CA GLY A 633 26.95 -0.52 6.42
C GLY A 633 27.40 -0.06 7.82
N LEU A 634 26.46 -0.11 8.76
CA LEU A 634 26.61 0.23 10.17
C LEU A 634 26.33 -1.00 11.04
N ASP A 635 27.13 -1.22 12.08
CA ASP A 635 26.83 -2.21 13.12
C ASP A 635 25.69 -1.69 13.99
N ALA A 636 24.58 -2.42 14.06
CA ALA A 636 23.34 -2.00 14.69
C ALA A 636 22.97 -2.85 15.91
N GLU A 637 22.80 -2.19 17.06
CA GLU A 637 22.36 -2.76 18.34
C GLU A 637 20.92 -2.27 18.60
N TYR A 638 19.91 -3.15 18.66
CA TYR A 638 18.53 -2.75 19.00
C TYR A 638 18.08 -3.26 20.36
N TYR A 639 17.30 -2.45 21.09
CA TYR A 639 16.86 -2.68 22.46
C TYR A 639 15.33 -2.56 22.59
N ASN A 640 14.72 -3.35 23.48
CA ASN A 640 13.28 -3.34 23.76
C ASN A 640 12.86 -2.36 24.88
N ASN A 641 13.64 -1.28 25.02
CA ASN A 641 13.45 -0.17 25.95
C ASN A 641 13.87 1.13 25.24
N THR A 642 13.61 2.29 25.83
CA THR A 642 13.94 3.59 25.24
C THR A 642 15.28 4.18 25.71
N ASP A 643 16.05 3.48 26.53
CA ASP A 643 17.24 4.02 27.24
C ASP A 643 18.55 3.25 26.97
N LEU A 644 18.56 2.35 25.98
CA LEU A 644 19.70 1.48 25.62
C LEU A 644 20.22 0.64 26.79
N SER A 645 19.38 0.37 27.80
CA SER A 645 19.77 -0.36 29.00
C SER A 645 19.76 -1.88 28.81
N GLY A 646 20.60 -2.59 29.57
CA GLY A 646 20.71 -4.05 29.51
C GLY A 646 21.49 -4.54 28.29
N ALA A 647 21.08 -5.69 27.75
CA ALA A 647 21.67 -6.29 26.55
C ALA A 647 20.77 -6.02 25.32
N PRO A 648 21.34 -5.78 24.12
CA PRO A 648 20.56 -5.69 22.89
C PRO A 648 19.72 -6.96 22.66
N LEU A 649 18.50 -6.76 22.15
CA LEU A 649 17.60 -7.84 21.73
C LEU A 649 18.13 -8.53 20.45
N LEU A 650 18.74 -7.74 19.56
CA LEU A 650 19.37 -8.24 18.34
C LEU A 650 20.56 -7.37 17.92
N PHE A 651 21.41 -7.96 17.09
CA PHE A 651 22.49 -7.31 16.37
C PHE A 651 22.27 -7.54 14.87
N ARG A 652 22.51 -6.53 14.02
CA ARG A 652 22.51 -6.67 12.56
C ARG A 652 23.41 -5.63 11.90
N ILE A 653 23.55 -5.70 10.58
CA ILE A 653 24.15 -4.63 9.78
C ILE A 653 23.01 -3.90 9.06
N ASP A 654 22.85 -2.60 9.34
CA ASP A 654 21.97 -1.73 8.58
C ASP A 654 22.78 -1.07 7.43
N PRO A 655 22.28 -1.05 6.18
CA PRO A 655 23.07 -0.54 5.04
C PRO A 655 23.19 0.99 5.04
N ASN A 656 22.15 1.67 5.51
CA ASN A 656 22.02 3.12 5.64
C ASN A 656 21.07 3.40 6.83
N LEU A 657 20.82 4.68 7.13
CA LEU A 657 19.83 5.10 8.12
C LEU A 657 18.74 5.94 7.44
N ASP A 658 17.72 5.27 6.93
CA ASP A 658 16.50 5.83 6.36
C ASP A 658 15.32 4.93 6.76
N LEU A 659 14.85 5.11 8.01
CA LEU A 659 13.80 4.32 8.63
C LEU A 659 12.45 5.06 8.51
N ASP A 660 11.57 4.55 7.67
CA ASP A 660 10.13 4.88 7.69
C ASP A 660 9.37 3.68 8.26
N GLN A 661 8.68 3.87 9.38
CA GLN A 661 8.14 2.76 10.18
C GLN A 661 6.61 2.64 10.15
N GLN A 662 5.85 3.75 10.15
CA GLN A 662 4.37 3.76 10.04
C GLN A 662 3.66 2.60 10.79
N ASP A 663 3.92 2.47 12.10
CA ASP A 663 3.42 1.41 13.00
C ASP A 663 3.96 -0.03 12.76
N ALA A 664 4.97 -0.22 11.91
CA ALA A 664 5.74 -1.46 11.79
C ALA A 664 6.92 -1.48 12.78
N ALA A 665 7.15 -2.63 13.44
CA ALA A 665 8.33 -2.82 14.28
C ALA A 665 9.60 -2.95 13.40
N PRO A 666 10.73 -2.28 13.73
CA PRO A 666 11.92 -2.26 12.87
C PRO A 666 12.67 -3.60 12.79
N ALA A 667 12.37 -4.54 13.68
CA ALA A 667 12.92 -5.90 13.66
C ALA A 667 11.97 -6.89 14.37
N PRO A 668 12.01 -8.19 14.03
CA PRO A 668 11.26 -9.21 14.77
C PRO A 668 11.57 -9.22 16.28
N GLY A 669 10.52 -9.24 17.10
CA GLY A 669 10.64 -9.26 18.57
C GLY A 669 10.60 -7.88 19.25
N LEU A 670 10.70 -6.78 18.48
CA LEU A 670 10.40 -5.44 18.97
C LEU A 670 8.90 -5.14 18.83
N TYR A 671 8.42 -4.18 19.63
CA TYR A 671 7.13 -3.54 19.41
C TYR A 671 7.27 -2.36 18.42
N PRO A 672 6.18 -1.87 17.81
CA PRO A 672 6.21 -0.69 16.93
C PRO A 672 6.83 0.55 17.58
N HIS A 673 6.62 0.76 18.88
CA HIS A 673 7.15 1.91 19.64
C HIS A 673 7.77 1.45 20.98
N GLY A 674 8.51 2.33 21.65
CA GLY A 674 9.11 2.06 22.97
C GLY A 674 10.42 1.27 22.90
N TRP A 675 11.15 1.40 21.80
CA TRP A 675 12.44 0.74 21.54
C TRP A 675 13.54 1.80 21.35
N SER A 676 14.79 1.36 21.32
CA SER A 676 15.95 2.22 21.06
C SER A 676 17.00 1.47 20.26
N ALA A 677 17.88 2.21 19.59
CA ALA A 677 18.96 1.62 18.81
C ALA A 677 20.25 2.43 18.93
N ARG A 678 21.38 1.72 18.83
CA ARG A 678 22.71 2.31 18.67
C ARG A 678 23.32 1.80 17.37
N TRP A 679 23.88 2.71 16.58
CA TRP A 679 24.62 2.38 15.35
C TRP A 679 26.07 2.84 15.46
N LYS A 680 27.01 1.99 15.04
CA LYS A 680 28.44 2.30 14.96
C LYS A 680 28.95 2.06 13.55
N THR A 681 29.75 2.99 13.02
CA THR A 681 30.32 2.87 11.68
C THR A 681 31.58 3.69 11.52
N THR A 682 32.49 3.21 10.68
CA THR A 682 33.55 4.03 10.11
C THR A 682 32.97 4.79 8.91
N PHE A 683 32.59 6.05 9.13
CA PHE A 683 32.12 6.97 8.10
C PHE A 683 33.30 7.52 7.29
N THR A 684 33.16 7.67 5.97
CA THR A 684 34.16 8.28 5.09
C THR A 684 33.49 9.11 3.99
N PRO A 685 33.68 10.43 3.94
CA PRO A 685 33.10 11.29 2.93
C PRO A 685 33.85 11.21 1.58
N PRO A 686 33.19 11.53 0.44
CA PRO A 686 33.74 11.41 -0.90
C PRO A 686 34.90 12.37 -1.21
N GLY A 687 35.02 13.47 -0.47
CA GLY A 687 36.07 14.47 -0.65
C GLY A 687 36.08 15.55 0.43
N ASP A 688 37.12 16.39 0.41
CA ASP A 688 37.22 17.58 1.25
C ASP A 688 36.13 18.61 0.90
N GLY A 689 35.58 19.28 1.92
CA GLY A 689 34.72 20.44 1.73
C GLY A 689 33.77 20.69 2.91
N ASP A 690 32.88 21.66 2.73
CA ASP A 690 31.86 22.05 3.71
C ASP A 690 30.56 21.30 3.39
N TYR A 691 30.11 20.47 4.33
CA TYR A 691 28.91 19.66 4.21
C TYR A 691 27.87 20.20 5.18
N LYS A 692 26.59 20.06 4.85
CA LYS A 692 25.57 19.96 5.90
C LYS A 692 25.39 18.51 6.29
N LEU A 693 25.32 18.24 7.59
CA LEU A 693 25.08 16.91 8.13
C LEU A 693 23.97 17.01 9.20
N GLY A 694 22.97 16.16 9.11
CA GLY A 694 21.78 16.29 9.94
C GLY A 694 20.89 15.06 9.96
N VAL A 695 19.75 15.21 10.61
CA VAL A 695 18.75 14.17 10.76
C VAL A 695 17.35 14.73 10.51
N MET A 696 16.57 14.00 9.72
CA MET A 696 15.10 14.14 9.68
C MET A 696 14.53 13.20 10.74
N ASN A 697 13.56 13.66 11.53
CA ASN A 697 13.01 12.95 12.68
C ASN A 697 11.67 13.60 13.07
N ASP A 698 10.59 13.08 12.51
CA ASP A 698 9.27 13.72 12.55
C ASP A 698 8.51 13.41 13.86
N GLY A 699 8.96 12.41 14.62
CA GLY A 699 8.34 11.97 15.87
C GLY A 699 8.79 12.73 17.12
N GLY A 700 9.72 13.69 17.00
CA GLY A 700 10.29 14.38 18.17
C GLY A 700 11.17 13.49 19.05
N ASN A 701 11.58 12.31 18.56
CA ASN A 701 12.39 11.32 19.27
C ASN A 701 13.76 11.88 19.66
N GLN A 702 14.37 11.39 20.74
CA GLN A 702 15.72 11.83 21.14
C GLN A 702 16.76 11.14 20.25
N ILE A 703 17.70 11.93 19.73
CA ILE A 703 18.83 11.45 18.94
C ILE A 703 20.13 12.17 19.31
N LYS A 704 21.18 11.37 19.46
CA LYS A 704 22.54 11.82 19.78
C LYS A 704 23.51 11.27 18.75
N ILE A 705 24.31 12.15 18.15
CA ILE A 705 25.36 11.78 17.19
C ILE A 705 26.72 12.18 17.74
N THR A 706 27.66 11.24 17.71
CA THR A 706 29.05 11.40 18.16
C THR A 706 30.00 11.06 17.01
N MET A 707 30.98 11.92 16.73
CA MET A 707 32.01 11.69 15.70
C MET A 707 33.41 11.85 16.30
N ASP A 708 34.28 10.86 16.11
CA ASP A 708 35.61 10.74 16.73
C ASP A 708 35.61 10.98 18.25
N GLY A 709 34.52 10.58 18.93
CA GLY A 709 34.31 10.76 20.37
C GLY A 709 33.80 12.15 20.78
N GLN A 710 33.57 13.08 19.85
CA GLN A 710 32.95 14.38 20.11
C GLN A 710 31.46 14.36 19.75
N VAL A 711 30.60 14.80 20.66
CA VAL A 711 29.16 14.96 20.37
C VAL A 711 28.97 16.08 19.34
N LEU A 712 28.34 15.76 18.21
CA LEU A 712 27.95 16.73 17.19
C LEU A 712 26.65 17.44 17.58
N PHE A 713 25.66 16.66 18.02
CA PHE A 713 24.42 17.13 18.61
C PHE A 713 23.72 16.02 19.43
N ASP A 714 22.90 16.44 20.40
CA ASP A 714 22.07 15.60 21.26
C ASP A 714 20.74 16.35 21.46
N VAL A 715 19.71 15.95 20.73
CA VAL A 715 18.51 16.75 20.44
C VAL A 715 17.26 15.89 20.30
N SER A 716 16.09 16.50 20.49
CA SER A 716 14.80 15.93 20.10
C SER A 716 14.35 16.47 18.74
N GLY A 717 13.82 15.60 17.88
CA GLY A 717 13.35 15.97 16.53
C GLY A 717 14.48 16.13 15.50
N GLY A 718 14.19 16.84 14.40
CA GLY A 718 15.12 17.05 13.29
C GLY A 718 16.12 18.19 13.53
N HIS A 719 17.35 18.02 13.04
CA HIS A 719 18.44 18.98 13.25
C HIS A 719 19.51 18.86 12.16
N GLU A 720 20.19 19.95 11.79
CA GLU A 720 21.24 19.98 10.77
C GLU A 720 22.36 20.96 11.17
N ILE A 721 23.62 20.59 10.94
CA ILE A 721 24.80 21.41 11.21
C ILE A 721 25.65 21.59 9.94
N ASP A 722 26.25 22.77 9.77
CA ASP A 722 27.33 22.99 8.81
C ASP A 722 28.65 22.43 9.40
N ILE A 723 29.36 21.58 8.66
CA ILE A 723 30.57 20.89 9.13
C ILE A 723 31.62 20.74 8.01
N HIS A 724 32.86 21.15 8.29
CA HIS A 724 33.98 20.95 7.37
C HIS A 724 34.53 19.52 7.50
N LEU A 725 34.44 18.73 6.44
CA LEU A 725 34.93 17.36 6.39
C LEU A 725 36.16 17.23 5.48
N LYS A 726 37.00 16.24 5.81
CA LYS A 726 38.18 15.83 5.07
C LYS A 726 38.01 14.43 4.50
N LYS A 727 38.66 14.09 3.39
CA LYS A 727 38.65 12.73 2.83
C LYS A 727 39.48 11.75 3.69
N ARG A 728 38.98 11.45 4.88
CA ARG A 728 39.51 10.45 5.82
C ARG A 728 38.35 9.66 6.44
N SER A 729 38.69 8.55 7.09
CA SER A 729 37.76 7.86 7.97
C SER A 729 37.52 8.64 9.27
N TYR A 730 36.29 8.56 9.76
CA TYR A 730 35.81 9.06 11.05
C TYR A 730 35.08 7.92 11.77
N GLN A 731 35.17 7.81 13.09
CA GLN A 731 34.30 6.92 13.86
C GLN A 731 33.01 7.65 14.17
N LEU A 732 31.88 7.14 13.69
CA LEU A 732 30.55 7.73 13.86
C LEU A 732 29.68 6.77 14.70
N GLU A 733 29.14 7.29 15.80
CA GLU A 733 28.21 6.58 16.67
C GLU A 733 26.91 7.38 16.80
N LEU A 734 25.77 6.70 16.65
CA LEU A 734 24.44 7.29 16.78
C LEU A 734 23.65 6.51 17.85
N GLU A 735 22.97 7.23 18.73
CA GLU A 735 22.06 6.69 19.74
C GLU A 735 20.67 7.30 19.53
N TYR A 736 19.63 6.45 19.44
CA TYR A 736 18.26 6.85 19.10
C TYR A 736 17.24 6.22 20.05
N SER A 737 16.36 7.05 20.61
CA SER A 737 15.32 6.66 21.56
C SER A 737 13.94 6.87 20.95
N PHE A 738 13.23 5.79 20.61
CA PHE A 738 11.99 5.86 19.84
C PHE A 738 10.74 5.66 20.70
N THR A 739 10.00 6.74 20.91
CA THR A 739 8.73 6.76 21.64
C THR A 739 7.51 6.79 20.71
N GLY A 740 7.66 7.26 19.46
CA GLY A 740 6.60 7.23 18.45
C GLY A 740 6.92 8.04 17.18
N GLY A 741 5.93 8.16 16.29
CA GLY A 741 6.07 8.87 15.01
C GLY A 741 6.38 7.96 13.82
N SER A 742 6.60 8.58 12.66
CA SER A 742 6.73 7.88 11.36
C SER A 742 8.17 7.58 10.96
N ARG A 743 9.03 8.62 10.90
CA ARG A 743 10.25 8.62 10.09
C ARG A 743 11.49 9.15 10.80
N PHE A 744 12.63 8.50 10.53
CA PHE A 744 13.97 8.94 10.89
C PHE A 744 14.95 8.72 9.72
N ARG A 745 15.80 9.69 9.41
CA ARG A 745 16.85 9.58 8.37
C ARG A 745 18.11 10.34 8.78
N LEU A 746 19.29 9.73 8.62
CA LEU A 746 20.58 10.42 8.61
C LEU A 746 20.82 11.00 7.21
N GLN A 747 20.93 12.32 7.11
CA GLN A 747 20.94 13.05 5.85
C GLN A 747 22.10 14.04 5.73
N TRP A 748 22.44 14.41 4.50
CA TRP A 748 23.50 15.37 4.22
C TRP A 748 23.24 16.25 2.99
N GLN A 749 23.94 17.38 2.94
CA GLN A 749 24.12 18.22 1.75
C GLN A 749 25.63 18.35 1.48
N PRO A 750 26.22 17.45 0.67
CA PRO A 750 27.65 17.50 0.35
C PRO A 750 27.94 18.57 -0.73
N PRO A 751 29.19 19.05 -0.87
CA PRO A 751 29.55 19.97 -1.93
C PRO A 751 29.28 19.36 -3.32
N ALA A 752 28.50 20.05 -4.15
CA ALA A 752 28.08 19.53 -5.47
C ALA A 752 29.27 19.10 -6.36
N MET A 753 30.37 19.86 -6.35
CA MET A 753 31.59 19.52 -7.09
C MET A 753 32.31 18.27 -6.58
N VAL A 754 32.10 17.89 -5.31
CA VAL A 754 32.67 16.66 -4.73
C VAL A 754 31.86 15.44 -5.16
N GLN A 755 30.51 15.48 -5.06
CA GLN A 755 29.64 14.42 -5.59
C GLN A 755 29.86 14.22 -7.11
N LEU A 756 29.92 15.32 -7.87
CA LEU A 756 30.12 15.27 -9.32
C LEU A 756 31.48 14.65 -9.69
N LYS A 757 32.54 14.95 -8.93
CA LYS A 757 33.86 14.35 -9.13
C LYS A 757 33.88 12.86 -8.77
N GLU A 758 33.15 12.44 -7.73
CA GLU A 758 32.98 11.02 -7.41
C GLU A 758 32.24 10.28 -8.54
N ALA A 759 31.17 10.87 -9.08
CA ALA A 759 30.44 10.31 -10.22
C ALA A 759 31.32 10.12 -11.46
N VAL A 760 32.16 11.11 -11.81
CA VAL A 760 33.10 11.00 -12.94
C VAL A 760 34.07 9.84 -12.74
N VAL A 761 34.75 9.77 -11.59
CA VAL A 761 35.73 8.70 -11.31
C VAL A 761 35.06 7.30 -11.30
N THR A 762 33.84 7.21 -10.79
CA THR A 762 33.01 6.00 -10.83
C THR A 762 32.62 5.60 -12.25
N ALA A 763 32.28 6.55 -13.12
CA ALA A 763 31.92 6.30 -14.52
C ALA A 763 33.12 5.95 -15.42
N GLU A 764 34.26 6.64 -15.25
CA GLU A 764 35.50 6.36 -15.99
C GLU A 764 35.95 4.90 -15.79
N ALA A 765 35.78 4.38 -14.57
CA ALA A 765 36.20 3.05 -14.15
C ALA A 765 35.20 1.91 -14.46
N ALA A 766 34.13 2.17 -15.21
CA ALA A 766 33.12 1.18 -15.63
C ALA A 766 32.99 1.08 -17.17
N ASP A 767 32.33 0.03 -17.66
CA ASP A 767 32.09 -0.21 -19.10
C ASP A 767 30.82 0.51 -19.60
N VAL A 768 29.83 0.66 -18.72
CA VAL A 768 28.52 1.30 -18.98
C VAL A 768 28.05 2.08 -17.76
N ILE A 769 27.43 3.23 -18.02
CA ILE A 769 26.81 4.10 -16.99
C ILE A 769 25.31 3.81 -16.96
N ILE A 770 24.76 3.58 -15.77
CA ILE A 770 23.32 3.52 -15.51
C ILE A 770 22.99 4.70 -14.61
N ALA A 771 22.47 5.77 -15.22
CA ALA A 771 22.20 7.05 -14.57
C ALA A 771 20.75 7.14 -14.09
N PHE A 772 20.54 7.20 -12.78
CA PHE A 772 19.26 7.31 -12.11
C PHE A 772 18.94 8.77 -11.79
N VAL A 773 17.86 9.27 -12.38
CA VAL A 773 17.48 10.69 -12.35
C VAL A 773 15.97 10.85 -12.25
N GLY A 774 15.51 12.05 -11.91
CA GLY A 774 14.10 12.41 -11.86
C GLY A 774 13.76 13.20 -10.61
N LEU A 775 12.73 12.74 -9.92
CA LEU A 775 12.06 13.37 -8.79
C LEU A 775 11.91 12.37 -7.64
N SER A 776 11.23 12.80 -6.58
CA SER A 776 10.99 12.08 -5.34
C SER A 776 9.65 12.53 -4.77
N PRO A 777 8.96 11.73 -3.93
CA PRO A 777 7.74 12.16 -3.25
C PRO A 777 7.92 13.49 -2.49
N SER A 778 9.13 13.77 -1.97
CA SER A 778 9.47 15.06 -1.35
C SER A 778 9.52 16.26 -2.33
N LEU A 779 9.28 16.03 -3.63
CA LEU A 779 9.20 17.03 -4.72
C LEU A 779 7.88 16.94 -5.50
N GLU A 780 7.20 15.79 -5.52
CA GLU A 780 5.89 15.61 -6.12
C GLU A 780 4.95 14.80 -5.21
N SER A 781 4.04 15.51 -4.54
CA SER A 781 3.11 14.95 -3.55
C SER A 781 1.96 15.93 -3.26
N GLU A 782 0.99 15.46 -2.49
CA GLU A 782 -0.04 16.27 -1.83
C GLU A 782 0.54 17.39 -0.94
N GLU A 783 -0.11 18.55 -0.93
CA GLU A 783 0.18 19.73 -0.07
C GLU A 783 1.65 20.21 -0.02
N ASN A 784 2.52 19.77 -0.94
CA ASN A 784 3.95 19.92 -0.70
C ASN A 784 4.39 21.39 -0.64
N GLY A 785 4.88 21.80 0.54
CA GLY A 785 5.14 23.19 0.93
C GLY A 785 6.36 23.83 0.26
N LEU A 786 6.63 23.50 -1.00
CA LEU A 786 7.83 23.79 -1.77
C LEU A 786 7.93 25.25 -2.25
N SER A 787 7.35 26.19 -1.51
CA SER A 787 7.37 27.64 -1.78
C SER A 787 8.78 28.24 -1.84
N GLY A 788 9.78 27.54 -1.29
CA GLY A 788 11.20 27.90 -1.36
C GLY A 788 12.03 27.18 -2.43
N VAL A 789 11.47 26.22 -3.21
CA VAL A 789 12.23 25.43 -4.18
C VAL A 789 11.97 25.92 -5.61
N PRO A 790 12.98 26.49 -6.32
CA PRO A 790 12.78 27.05 -7.65
C PRO A 790 12.16 26.06 -8.64
N GLY A 791 11.05 26.49 -9.24
CA GLY A 791 10.22 25.75 -10.19
C GLY A 791 9.14 24.86 -9.54
N PHE A 792 9.21 24.49 -8.26
CA PHE A 792 8.14 23.67 -7.66
C PHE A 792 6.93 24.51 -7.22
N TYR A 793 7.13 25.76 -6.82
CA TYR A 793 6.05 26.74 -6.74
C TYR A 793 5.60 27.13 -8.16
N GLY A 794 4.44 26.65 -8.61
CA GLY A 794 3.94 26.80 -9.98
C GLY A 794 4.26 25.62 -10.91
N GLY A 795 5.28 24.81 -10.57
CA GLY A 795 5.45 23.44 -11.06
C GLY A 795 6.33 23.21 -12.30
N ASP A 796 7.16 24.15 -12.74
CA ASP A 796 8.28 23.90 -13.67
C ASP A 796 9.17 22.74 -13.15
N ARG A 797 9.09 21.60 -13.84
CA ARG A 797 9.84 20.36 -13.55
C ARG A 797 11.03 20.16 -14.50
N THR A 798 11.43 21.16 -15.28
CA THR A 798 12.49 21.03 -16.29
C THR A 798 13.91 20.93 -15.70
N SER A 799 14.87 20.49 -16.53
CA SER A 799 16.33 20.59 -16.32
C SER A 799 16.95 19.94 -15.07
N ARG A 800 16.18 19.17 -14.28
CA ARG A 800 16.68 18.52 -13.04
C ARG A 800 17.80 17.52 -13.34
N GLN A 801 18.84 17.52 -12.48
CA GLN A 801 20.12 16.80 -12.63
C GLN A 801 20.84 16.90 -14.01
N LYS A 802 20.47 17.85 -14.88
CA LYS A 802 21.05 18.00 -16.25
C LYS A 802 22.57 18.17 -16.25
N ASN A 803 23.14 18.81 -15.23
CA ASN A 803 24.59 18.98 -15.09
C ASN A 803 25.31 17.62 -14.91
N LEU A 804 24.80 16.75 -14.03
CA LEU A 804 25.32 15.40 -13.81
C LEU A 804 25.31 14.60 -15.11
N LEU A 805 24.17 14.58 -15.82
CA LEU A 805 24.03 13.89 -17.10
C LEU A 805 25.00 14.44 -18.17
N THR A 806 25.09 15.77 -18.32
CA THR A 806 25.99 16.42 -19.29
C THR A 806 27.45 16.06 -19.05
N VAL A 807 27.89 16.03 -17.79
CA VAL A 807 29.25 15.66 -17.42
C VAL A 807 29.51 14.17 -17.64
N LEU A 808 28.57 13.28 -17.29
CA LEU A 808 28.70 11.85 -17.54
C LEU A 808 28.75 11.52 -19.05
N GLY A 809 27.93 12.19 -19.87
CA GLY A 809 27.95 12.02 -21.33
C GLY A 809 29.26 12.49 -21.98
N SER A 810 29.95 13.47 -21.40
CA SER A 810 31.25 13.94 -21.90
C SER A 810 32.36 12.87 -21.87
N LEU A 811 32.18 11.80 -21.09
CA LEU A 811 33.13 10.69 -20.96
C LEU A 811 33.11 9.71 -22.15
N ASN A 812 32.20 9.88 -23.11
CA ASN A 812 32.02 9.02 -24.29
C ASN A 812 31.89 7.51 -23.93
N LYS A 813 31.24 7.24 -22.80
CA LYS A 813 30.83 5.90 -22.34
C LYS A 813 29.37 5.65 -22.74
N PRO A 814 28.96 4.39 -23.01
CA PRO A 814 27.55 4.06 -23.14
C PRO A 814 26.78 4.46 -21.87
N ILE A 815 25.68 5.20 -22.03
CA ILE A 815 24.84 5.67 -20.91
C ILE A 815 23.38 5.29 -21.11
N VAL A 816 22.83 4.64 -20.09
CA VAL A 816 21.42 4.30 -19.96
C VAL A 816 20.82 5.18 -18.86
N VAL A 817 19.75 5.90 -19.17
CA VAL A 817 19.07 6.78 -18.22
C VAL A 817 17.80 6.11 -17.69
N VAL A 818 17.69 6.02 -16.37
CA VAL A 818 16.49 5.55 -15.67
C VAL A 818 15.82 6.75 -15.02
N LEU A 819 14.63 7.10 -15.51
CA LEU A 819 13.79 8.14 -14.95
C LEU A 819 12.87 7.56 -13.87
N THR A 820 13.10 7.97 -12.63
CA THR A 820 12.23 7.74 -11.47
C THR A 820 11.50 9.04 -11.14
N SER A 821 10.26 9.16 -11.60
CA SER A 821 9.35 10.25 -11.26
C SER A 821 7.93 9.76 -11.47
N GLY A 822 7.01 10.15 -10.59
CA GLY A 822 5.59 9.91 -10.81
C GLY A 822 5.03 10.76 -11.96
N SER A 823 5.66 11.90 -12.26
CA SER A 823 5.24 12.81 -13.33
C SER A 823 6.08 12.70 -14.61
N ALA A 824 5.52 13.19 -15.71
CA ALA A 824 6.20 13.32 -17.00
C ALA A 824 7.23 14.46 -16.99
N VAL A 825 8.49 14.13 -16.70
CA VAL A 825 9.62 15.08 -16.64
C VAL A 825 10.26 15.29 -18.02
N ALA A 826 10.56 16.54 -18.37
CA ALA A 826 11.23 16.91 -19.62
C ALA A 826 12.73 16.48 -19.62
N ILE A 827 13.01 15.30 -20.17
CA ILE A 827 14.35 14.68 -20.22
C ILE A 827 15.08 14.88 -21.55
N ASN A 828 14.97 16.07 -22.15
CA ASN A 828 15.43 16.38 -23.53
C ASN A 828 16.89 15.97 -23.77
N TRP A 829 17.78 16.24 -22.79
CA TRP A 829 19.19 15.84 -22.87
C TRP A 829 19.35 14.32 -23.05
N ALA A 830 18.56 13.49 -22.36
CA ALA A 830 18.63 12.04 -22.48
C ALA A 830 18.03 11.54 -23.81
N ASN A 831 16.95 12.17 -24.27
CA ASN A 831 16.38 11.90 -25.60
C ASN A 831 17.40 12.18 -26.72
N GLU A 832 18.18 13.26 -26.60
CA GLU A 832 19.26 13.59 -27.53
C GLU A 832 20.47 12.64 -27.37
N ASN A 833 21.07 12.60 -26.17
CA ASN A 833 22.44 12.14 -25.95
C ASN A 833 22.58 10.71 -25.36
N ALA A 834 21.55 10.17 -24.69
CA ALA A 834 21.66 8.85 -24.06
C ALA A 834 21.41 7.71 -25.06
N ASN A 835 22.08 6.57 -24.86
CA ASN A 835 21.91 5.39 -25.73
C ASN A 835 20.53 4.74 -25.50
N ALA A 836 20.09 4.67 -24.24
CA ALA A 836 18.73 4.30 -23.89
C ALA A 836 18.18 5.15 -22.75
N ALA A 837 16.86 5.28 -22.70
CA ALA A 837 16.12 5.93 -21.63
C ALA A 837 14.85 5.14 -21.31
N LEU A 838 14.52 4.96 -20.02
CA LEU A 838 13.27 4.34 -19.58
C LEU A 838 12.63 5.13 -18.43
N ALA A 839 11.29 5.17 -18.39
CA ALA A 839 10.54 5.61 -17.23
C ALA A 839 10.17 4.38 -16.38
N ASN A 840 10.55 4.43 -15.10
CA ASN A 840 10.19 3.42 -14.10
C ASN A 840 8.96 3.82 -13.27
N TRP A 841 8.68 5.13 -13.19
CA TRP A 841 7.79 5.70 -12.18
C TRP A 841 8.27 5.36 -10.75
N TYR A 842 7.38 5.38 -9.77
CA TYR A 842 7.60 4.79 -8.45
C TYR A 842 7.14 3.32 -8.52
N GLY A 843 8.11 2.41 -8.50
CA GLY A 843 7.96 1.03 -8.99
C GLY A 843 7.43 0.00 -7.99
N GLY A 844 7.05 0.42 -6.78
CA GLY A 844 6.71 -0.49 -5.68
C GLY A 844 7.91 -1.26 -5.14
N GLU A 845 7.71 -2.07 -4.11
CA GLU A 845 8.76 -2.80 -3.36
C GLU A 845 9.73 -3.61 -4.24
N SER A 846 9.26 -4.07 -5.41
CA SER A 846 10.00 -4.87 -6.38
C SER A 846 10.62 -4.06 -7.54
N GLY A 847 10.47 -2.74 -7.55
CA GLY A 847 10.87 -1.85 -8.66
C GLY A 847 12.35 -1.98 -9.07
N GLY A 848 13.29 -2.01 -8.11
CA GLY A 848 14.72 -2.20 -8.45
C GLY A 848 14.99 -3.52 -9.16
N LYS A 849 14.33 -4.61 -8.75
CA LYS A 849 14.41 -5.93 -9.40
C LYS A 849 13.78 -5.91 -10.80
N ALA A 850 12.71 -5.14 -11.00
CA ALA A 850 12.09 -4.94 -12.31
C ALA A 850 12.98 -4.12 -13.26
N ILE A 851 13.59 -3.02 -12.79
CA ILE A 851 14.53 -2.20 -13.58
C ILE A 851 15.70 -3.05 -14.03
N ILE A 852 16.47 -3.63 -13.11
CA ILE A 852 17.70 -4.36 -13.44
C ILE A 852 17.38 -5.58 -14.32
N GLY A 853 16.33 -6.34 -14.01
CA GLY A 853 15.86 -7.44 -14.85
C GLY A 853 15.42 -7.02 -16.25
N THR A 854 14.92 -5.79 -16.43
CA THR A 854 14.64 -5.21 -17.75
C THR A 854 15.92 -4.78 -18.46
N LEU A 855 16.88 -4.17 -17.75
CA LEU A 855 18.17 -3.74 -18.32
C LEU A 855 18.98 -4.91 -18.87
N VAL A 856 19.04 -6.07 -18.19
CA VAL A 856 19.69 -7.29 -18.71
C VAL A 856 18.79 -8.15 -19.62
N GLY A 857 17.55 -7.73 -19.87
CA GLY A 857 16.64 -8.42 -20.79
C GLY A 857 16.11 -9.77 -20.32
N ARG A 858 16.03 -9.98 -18.99
CA ARG A 858 15.22 -11.05 -18.35
C ARG A 858 13.72 -10.78 -18.53
N TYR A 859 13.33 -9.51 -18.53
CA TYR A 859 12.01 -9.06 -18.98
C TYR A 859 12.12 -8.30 -20.32
N ASN A 860 11.08 -8.35 -21.14
CA ASN A 860 10.94 -7.56 -22.35
C ASN A 860 9.93 -6.43 -22.08
N PRO A 861 10.32 -5.14 -22.10
CA PRO A 861 9.42 -4.05 -21.76
C PRO A 861 8.25 -3.97 -22.75
N GLY A 862 7.08 -3.65 -22.17
CA GLY A 862 5.81 -3.50 -22.88
C GLY A 862 4.89 -2.48 -22.23
N GLY A 863 5.38 -1.67 -21.28
CA GLY A 863 4.62 -0.52 -20.76
C GLY A 863 4.43 0.54 -21.84
N ARG A 864 3.40 1.38 -21.69
CA ARG A 864 3.08 2.49 -22.60
C ARG A 864 2.74 3.73 -21.79
N SER A 865 3.22 4.90 -22.21
CA SER A 865 3.06 6.14 -21.44
C SER A 865 1.58 6.48 -21.22
N PRO A 866 1.11 6.61 -19.96
CA PRO A 866 -0.26 7.01 -19.65
C PRO A 866 -0.45 8.55 -19.70
N VAL A 867 0.62 9.29 -20.00
CA VAL A 867 0.71 10.76 -20.04
C VAL A 867 1.54 11.22 -21.24
N THR A 868 1.34 12.45 -21.68
CA THR A 868 2.19 13.10 -22.68
C THR A 868 3.43 13.68 -22.00
N PHE A 869 4.62 13.39 -22.53
CA PHE A 869 5.85 14.07 -22.13
C PHE A 869 6.04 15.31 -23.00
N TYR A 870 5.97 16.49 -22.41
CA TYR A 870 6.12 17.78 -23.10
C TYR A 870 7.61 18.13 -23.24
N ALA A 871 7.97 18.90 -24.28
CA ALA A 871 9.35 19.30 -24.53
C ALA A 871 9.76 20.51 -23.66
N SER A 872 8.80 21.36 -23.30
CA SER A 872 8.90 22.37 -22.25
C SER A 872 7.55 22.51 -21.52
N ASP A 873 7.58 23.00 -20.30
CA ASP A 873 6.39 23.47 -19.58
C ASP A 873 5.83 24.79 -20.15
N SER A 874 6.63 25.57 -20.89
CA SER A 874 6.14 26.74 -21.64
C SER A 874 5.24 26.39 -22.82
N ASP A 875 5.15 25.10 -23.19
CA ASP A 875 4.18 24.58 -24.15
C ASP A 875 2.75 24.48 -23.57
N LEU A 876 2.58 24.67 -22.25
CA LEU A 876 1.33 24.49 -21.51
C LEU A 876 0.62 25.82 -21.18
N PRO A 877 -0.73 25.85 -21.09
CA PRO A 877 -1.46 26.97 -20.49
C PRO A 877 -1.11 27.19 -19.01
N ALA A 878 -1.58 28.29 -18.42
CA ALA A 878 -1.46 28.56 -16.98
C ALA A 878 -2.04 27.38 -16.17
N PHE A 879 -1.39 26.97 -15.08
CA PHE A 879 -1.74 25.70 -14.41
C PHE A 879 -3.15 25.74 -13.79
N ASP A 880 -3.61 26.90 -13.34
CA ASP A 880 -4.98 27.18 -12.89
C ASP A 880 -6.04 27.27 -14.01
N ASP A 881 -5.64 27.28 -15.30
CA ASP A 881 -6.60 27.16 -16.42
C ASP A 881 -7.09 25.72 -16.58
N TYR A 882 -8.38 25.51 -16.27
CA TYR A 882 -9.09 24.23 -16.36
C TYR A 882 -9.71 23.95 -17.74
N SER A 883 -9.58 24.85 -18.71
CA SER A 883 -9.76 24.52 -20.13
C SER A 883 -8.81 23.40 -20.53
N MET A 884 -9.30 22.41 -21.29
CA MET A 884 -8.43 21.40 -21.90
C MET A 884 -7.83 21.87 -23.24
N GLU A 885 -7.95 23.14 -23.64
CA GLU A 885 -7.27 23.62 -24.85
C GLU A 885 -5.75 23.58 -24.70
N GLY A 886 -5.05 23.00 -25.67
CA GLY A 886 -3.60 22.84 -25.62
C GLY A 886 -3.12 21.76 -24.63
N ARG A 887 -4.02 21.07 -23.94
CA ARG A 887 -3.69 20.03 -22.95
C ARG A 887 -3.88 18.62 -23.52
N THR A 888 -3.05 17.71 -23.03
CA THR A 888 -3.03 16.26 -23.32
C THR A 888 -2.91 15.93 -24.80
N TYR A 889 -2.72 14.65 -25.12
CA TYR A 889 -2.66 14.19 -26.50
C TYR A 889 -3.91 14.58 -27.34
N ARG A 890 -5.05 14.82 -26.67
CA ARG A 890 -6.35 15.13 -27.28
C ARG A 890 -6.40 16.52 -27.91
N TYR A 891 -5.73 17.52 -27.31
CA TYR A 891 -5.81 18.93 -27.72
C TYR A 891 -4.47 19.68 -27.78
N PHE A 892 -3.36 19.06 -27.37
CA PHE A 892 -2.03 19.66 -27.53
C PHE A 892 -1.69 19.84 -29.02
N LYS A 893 -1.13 21.01 -29.36
CA LYS A 893 -0.85 21.44 -30.75
C LYS A 893 0.65 21.46 -31.08
N GLY A 894 1.52 21.31 -30.07
CA GLY A 894 2.97 21.28 -30.24
C GLY A 894 3.49 19.90 -30.65
N GLN A 895 4.76 19.63 -30.34
CA GLN A 895 5.37 18.31 -30.51
C GLN A 895 5.78 17.75 -29.15
N PRO A 896 5.25 16.58 -28.74
CA PRO A 896 5.65 15.96 -27.48
C PRO A 896 7.08 15.40 -27.59
N LEU A 897 7.80 15.38 -26.47
CA LEU A 897 9.08 14.67 -26.34
C LEU A 897 8.86 13.15 -26.42
N TYR A 898 7.79 12.67 -25.78
CA TYR A 898 7.24 11.32 -25.98
C TYR A 898 5.71 11.40 -25.93
N ALA A 899 5.05 10.78 -26.90
CA ALA A 899 3.61 10.80 -27.06
C ALA A 899 2.87 10.00 -25.95
N PHE A 900 1.58 10.27 -25.76
CA PHE A 900 0.71 9.37 -25.03
C PHE A 900 0.71 7.98 -25.70
N GLY A 901 0.57 6.92 -24.92
CA GLY A 901 0.66 5.55 -25.42
C GLY A 901 2.02 5.17 -26.02
N HIS A 902 3.08 5.99 -25.91
CA HIS A 902 4.43 5.65 -26.40
C HIS A 902 5.11 4.56 -25.57
N GLY A 903 5.85 3.67 -26.21
CA GLY A 903 6.75 2.73 -25.53
C GLY A 903 7.37 1.73 -26.48
N LEU A 904 8.67 1.48 -26.32
CA LEU A 904 9.43 0.53 -27.11
C LEU A 904 9.39 -0.88 -26.50
N SER A 905 9.96 -1.85 -27.21
CA SER A 905 10.11 -3.25 -26.79
C SER A 905 11.42 -3.82 -27.35
N TYR A 906 11.92 -4.92 -26.79
CA TYR A 906 13.04 -5.71 -27.34
C TYR A 906 12.59 -6.70 -28.45
N THR A 907 11.34 -6.60 -28.89
CA THR A 907 10.85 -7.23 -30.13
C THR A 907 10.00 -6.22 -30.92
N THR A 908 9.73 -6.53 -32.18
CA THR A 908 8.90 -5.68 -33.06
C THR A 908 7.53 -6.31 -33.28
N PHE A 909 6.49 -5.48 -33.43
CA PHE A 909 5.12 -5.91 -33.72
C PHE A 909 4.61 -5.26 -34.99
N ASN A 910 4.10 -6.07 -35.92
CA ASN A 910 3.54 -5.60 -37.18
C ASN A 910 2.01 -5.77 -37.15
N TYR A 911 1.30 -4.66 -37.26
CA TYR A 911 -0.13 -4.64 -37.53
C TYR A 911 -0.34 -5.00 -39.01
N THR A 912 -0.99 -6.13 -39.30
CA THR A 912 -1.05 -6.68 -40.68
C THR A 912 -2.43 -6.62 -41.32
N ASN A 913 -3.49 -6.47 -40.54
CA ASN A 913 -4.87 -6.31 -41.02
C ASN A 913 -5.76 -5.81 -39.88
N VAL A 914 -6.77 -4.99 -40.20
CA VAL A 914 -7.87 -4.64 -39.30
C VAL A 914 -9.17 -4.85 -40.07
N THR A 915 -10.12 -5.58 -39.49
CA THR A 915 -11.45 -5.83 -40.06
C THR A 915 -12.54 -5.51 -39.06
N GLY A 916 -13.69 -5.09 -39.55
CA GLY A 916 -14.83 -4.70 -38.71
C GLY A 916 -15.97 -4.13 -39.55
N PRO A 917 -17.08 -3.72 -38.92
CA PRO A 917 -18.18 -3.07 -39.63
C PRO A 917 -17.73 -1.76 -40.27
N LYS A 918 -18.09 -1.55 -41.54
CA LYS A 918 -17.90 -0.26 -42.25
C LYS A 918 -19.05 0.73 -42.00
N MET A 919 -20.13 0.27 -41.38
CA MET A 919 -21.26 1.08 -40.97
C MET A 919 -21.76 0.57 -39.62
N VAL A 920 -22.07 1.49 -38.70
CA VAL A 920 -22.62 1.19 -37.36
C VAL A 920 -23.78 2.14 -37.08
N GLN A 921 -24.84 1.64 -36.44
CA GLN A 921 -25.96 2.46 -36.03
C GLN A 921 -25.60 3.24 -34.76
N ALA A 922 -25.91 4.53 -34.70
CA ALA A 922 -25.68 5.35 -33.52
C ALA A 922 -26.38 4.73 -32.29
N GLY A 923 -25.64 4.63 -31.18
CA GLY A 923 -26.08 3.92 -29.97
C GLY A 923 -25.76 2.42 -29.93
N SER A 924 -25.17 1.84 -30.99
CA SER A 924 -24.70 0.46 -30.99
C SER A 924 -23.21 0.35 -30.69
N ASP A 925 -22.82 -0.72 -30.01
CA ASP A 925 -21.43 -1.18 -29.93
C ASP A 925 -20.92 -1.68 -31.28
N MET A 926 -19.60 -1.72 -31.47
CA MET A 926 -18.98 -2.48 -32.56
C MET A 926 -17.69 -3.18 -32.14
N THR A 927 -17.39 -4.31 -32.79
CA THR A 927 -16.15 -5.05 -32.59
C THR A 927 -15.29 -5.00 -33.85
N ILE A 928 -14.01 -4.68 -33.68
CA ILE A 928 -12.98 -4.84 -34.70
C ILE A 928 -12.08 -6.03 -34.38
N GLN A 929 -11.54 -6.68 -35.41
CA GLN A 929 -10.51 -7.70 -35.29
C GLN A 929 -9.18 -7.12 -35.79
N VAL A 930 -8.14 -7.24 -34.96
CA VAL A 930 -6.80 -6.72 -35.21
C VAL A 930 -5.85 -7.91 -35.38
N THR A 931 -5.16 -7.98 -36.53
CA THR A 931 -4.26 -9.09 -36.84
C THR A 931 -2.80 -8.68 -36.63
N LEU A 932 -2.23 -9.10 -35.50
CA LEU A 932 -0.90 -8.74 -35.03
C LEU A 932 0.12 -9.86 -35.29
N LEU A 933 1.32 -9.51 -35.71
CA LEU A 933 2.48 -10.40 -35.83
C LEU A 933 3.61 -9.87 -34.94
N ASN A 934 4.09 -10.65 -33.98
CA ASN A 934 5.40 -10.41 -33.38
C ASN A 934 6.45 -10.78 -34.45
N SER A 935 7.05 -9.76 -35.06
CA SER A 935 7.96 -9.88 -36.20
C SER A 935 9.42 -10.06 -35.79
N GLY A 936 9.74 -9.90 -34.51
CA GLY A 936 11.08 -10.11 -33.96
C GLY A 936 11.34 -11.52 -33.43
N ASN A 937 12.48 -11.67 -32.77
CA ASN A 937 13.04 -12.95 -32.29
C ASN A 937 12.87 -13.17 -30.78
N ARG A 938 12.16 -12.28 -30.08
CA ARG A 938 11.87 -12.38 -28.63
C ARG A 938 10.36 -12.44 -28.40
N ASP A 939 9.96 -13.19 -27.37
CA ASP A 939 8.62 -13.07 -26.80
C ASP A 939 8.42 -11.66 -26.25
N GLY A 940 7.20 -11.13 -26.30
CA GLY A 940 6.90 -9.81 -25.77
C GLY A 940 5.42 -9.55 -25.59
N GLU A 941 5.12 -8.41 -24.98
CA GLU A 941 3.77 -7.89 -24.84
C GLU A 941 3.63 -6.61 -25.68
N GLU A 942 2.47 -6.44 -26.30
CA GLU A 942 2.07 -5.24 -27.03
C GLU A 942 0.77 -4.71 -26.42
N VAL A 943 0.56 -3.40 -26.46
CA VAL A 943 -0.74 -2.79 -26.14
C VAL A 943 -1.34 -2.33 -27.45
N ILE A 944 -2.34 -3.05 -27.94
CA ILE A 944 -3.13 -2.60 -29.07
C ILE A 944 -3.95 -1.40 -28.60
N GLN A 945 -3.75 -0.24 -29.23
CA GLN A 945 -4.46 0.99 -28.95
C GLN A 945 -5.36 1.34 -30.14
N VAL A 946 -6.57 1.80 -29.87
CA VAL A 946 -7.57 2.20 -30.87
C VAL A 946 -8.02 3.61 -30.58
N TYR A 947 -7.70 4.55 -31.47
CA TYR A 947 -8.07 5.95 -31.35
C TYR A 947 -9.14 6.33 -32.36
N LEU A 948 -10.20 7.00 -31.90
CA LEU A 948 -11.26 7.56 -32.73
C LEU A 948 -10.90 8.98 -33.18
N LYS A 949 -11.16 9.25 -34.46
CA LYS A 949 -11.13 10.61 -35.02
C LYS A 949 -12.36 10.84 -35.92
N PRO A 950 -13.21 11.84 -35.66
CA PRO A 950 -14.31 12.18 -36.57
C PRO A 950 -13.80 12.90 -37.81
N VAL A 951 -14.40 12.60 -38.97
CA VAL A 951 -14.07 13.25 -40.25
C VAL A 951 -15.09 14.36 -40.52
N ASN A 952 -14.62 15.61 -40.62
CA ASN A 952 -15.42 16.81 -40.91
C ASN A 952 -16.59 17.09 -39.93
N SER A 953 -16.58 16.51 -38.73
CA SER A 953 -17.61 16.76 -37.71
C SER A 953 -17.26 17.99 -36.85
N PRO A 954 -18.21 18.89 -36.57
CA PRO A 954 -18.01 19.99 -35.62
C PRO A 954 -18.00 19.46 -34.17
N THR A 955 -16.80 19.13 -33.68
CA THR A 955 -16.52 19.00 -32.25
C THR A 955 -16.41 20.38 -31.61
N ALA A 956 -16.83 20.55 -30.35
CA ALA A 956 -16.84 21.86 -29.69
C ALA A 956 -15.43 22.49 -29.58
N ARG A 957 -14.42 21.65 -29.36
CA ARG A 957 -12.99 21.97 -29.53
C ARG A 957 -12.41 21.01 -30.59
N PRO A 958 -11.54 21.48 -31.51
CA PRO A 958 -10.87 20.60 -32.47
C PRO A 958 -10.11 19.47 -31.76
N LEU A 959 -10.57 18.24 -31.96
CA LEU A 959 -10.00 17.03 -31.37
C LEU A 959 -8.91 16.44 -32.29
N ASN A 960 -7.71 16.20 -31.75
CA ASN A 960 -6.64 15.48 -32.47
C ASN A 960 -7.11 14.05 -32.80
N HIS A 961 -7.48 13.33 -31.74
CA HIS A 961 -8.04 11.98 -31.66
C HIS A 961 -8.36 11.68 -30.17
N GLN A 962 -9.18 10.67 -29.88
CA GLN A 962 -9.45 10.19 -28.50
C GLN A 962 -9.31 8.66 -28.41
N LEU A 963 -8.84 8.13 -27.28
CA LEU A 963 -8.77 6.69 -27.03
C LEU A 963 -10.20 6.11 -26.96
N ALA A 964 -10.44 5.03 -27.72
CA ALA A 964 -11.75 4.40 -27.87
C ALA A 964 -11.74 2.89 -27.60
N GLY A 965 -10.56 2.29 -27.42
CA GLY A 965 -10.39 0.91 -27.03
C GLY A 965 -8.91 0.58 -26.87
N PHE A 966 -8.58 -0.36 -25.98
CA PHE A 966 -7.23 -0.90 -25.87
C PHE A 966 -7.24 -2.35 -25.41
N SER A 967 -6.11 -3.06 -25.59
CA SER A 967 -5.89 -4.40 -25.04
C SER A 967 -4.40 -4.71 -24.96
N ARG A 968 -3.90 -5.04 -23.76
CA ARG A 968 -2.57 -5.63 -23.56
C ARG A 968 -2.59 -7.09 -23.99
N VAL A 969 -1.65 -7.50 -24.84
CA VAL A 969 -1.61 -8.84 -25.43
C VAL A 969 -0.19 -9.42 -25.41
N SER A 970 -0.04 -10.64 -24.88
CA SER A 970 1.18 -11.43 -24.94
C SER A 970 1.28 -12.17 -26.27
N LEU A 971 2.43 -12.08 -26.98
CA LEU A 971 2.61 -12.75 -28.27
C LEU A 971 4.05 -13.30 -28.44
N LYS A 972 4.14 -14.60 -28.71
CA LYS A 972 5.40 -15.34 -28.86
C LYS A 972 6.19 -14.92 -30.11
N ALA A 973 7.52 -15.05 -30.06
CA ALA A 973 8.43 -14.70 -31.15
C ALA A 973 8.00 -15.30 -32.50
N SER A 974 8.01 -14.50 -33.57
CA SER A 974 7.59 -14.90 -34.92
C SER A 974 6.16 -15.51 -35.02
N LYS A 975 5.25 -15.23 -34.05
CA LYS A 975 3.85 -15.69 -34.09
C LYS A 975 2.88 -14.58 -34.48
N LYS A 976 1.80 -14.99 -35.14
CA LYS A 976 0.72 -14.15 -35.63
C LYS A 976 -0.60 -14.58 -35.00
N SER A 977 -1.36 -13.62 -34.48
CA SER A 977 -2.65 -13.83 -33.81
C SER A 977 -3.69 -12.82 -34.28
N VAL A 978 -4.96 -13.10 -34.02
CA VAL A 978 -6.09 -12.17 -34.22
C VAL A 978 -6.70 -11.88 -32.86
N PHE A 979 -6.80 -10.59 -32.51
CA PHE A 979 -7.40 -10.12 -31.27
C PHE A 979 -8.69 -9.34 -31.60
N SER A 980 -9.70 -9.40 -30.73
CA SER A 980 -10.97 -8.69 -30.92
C SER A 980 -11.11 -7.57 -29.91
N ILE A 981 -11.39 -6.35 -30.37
CA ILE A 981 -11.59 -5.17 -29.51
C ILE A 981 -13.00 -4.64 -29.75
N THR A 982 -13.80 -4.59 -28.68
CA THR A 982 -15.15 -4.05 -28.71
C THR A 982 -15.14 -2.62 -28.21
N ILE A 983 -15.56 -1.69 -29.07
CA ILE A 983 -15.68 -0.26 -28.83
C ILE A 983 -17.15 -0.01 -28.49
N LYS A 984 -17.44 0.51 -27.30
CA LYS A 984 -18.83 0.77 -26.89
C LYS A 984 -19.39 1.99 -27.60
N ALA A 985 -20.72 2.06 -27.68
CA ALA A 985 -21.41 3.28 -28.12
C ALA A 985 -20.89 4.55 -27.41
N ARG A 986 -20.56 4.48 -26.11
CA ARG A 986 -19.99 5.62 -25.37
C ARG A 986 -18.58 6.03 -25.84
N GLN A 987 -17.70 5.10 -26.21
CA GLN A 987 -16.38 5.48 -26.78
C GLN A 987 -16.50 6.09 -28.20
N LEU A 988 -17.61 5.82 -28.91
CA LEU A 988 -17.97 6.49 -30.17
C LEU A 988 -18.65 7.85 -29.98
N SER A 989 -18.98 8.22 -28.75
CA SER A 989 -19.66 9.49 -28.46
C SER A 989 -18.69 10.67 -28.46
N LEU A 990 -19.24 11.83 -28.83
CA LEU A 990 -18.60 13.13 -28.74
C LEU A 990 -19.49 14.06 -27.91
N VAL A 991 -18.88 14.98 -27.20
CA VAL A 991 -19.57 16.05 -26.44
C VAL A 991 -19.62 17.31 -27.30
N ASP A 992 -20.70 18.10 -27.20
CA ASP A 992 -20.79 19.43 -27.81
C ASP A 992 -20.63 20.56 -26.77
N ALA A 993 -20.77 21.82 -27.19
CA ALA A 993 -20.49 22.97 -26.35
C ALA A 993 -21.41 23.07 -25.11
N ASP A 994 -22.61 22.51 -25.22
CA ASP A 994 -23.64 22.47 -24.16
C ASP A 994 -23.48 21.25 -23.23
N GLY A 995 -22.42 20.44 -23.41
CA GLY A 995 -22.18 19.22 -22.64
C GLY A 995 -22.94 17.98 -23.13
N GLN A 996 -23.67 18.05 -24.25
CA GLN A 996 -24.51 16.93 -24.70
C GLN A 996 -23.69 15.84 -25.40
N ARG A 997 -23.46 14.75 -24.67
CA ARG A 997 -22.74 13.56 -25.14
C ARG A 997 -23.60 12.71 -26.06
N ALA A 998 -23.23 12.61 -27.33
CA ALA A 998 -23.96 11.86 -28.34
C ALA A 998 -23.06 11.14 -29.35
N VAL A 999 -23.51 9.98 -29.83
CA VAL A 999 -22.98 9.34 -31.04
C VAL A 999 -23.70 9.98 -32.23
N ARG A 1000 -22.96 10.63 -33.14
CA ARG A 1000 -23.51 11.48 -34.21
C ARG A 1000 -23.28 10.86 -35.59
N ALA A 1001 -24.20 11.12 -36.52
CA ALA A 1001 -24.08 10.66 -37.90
C ALA A 1001 -22.85 11.28 -38.57
N GLY A 1002 -22.04 10.47 -39.26
CA GLY A 1002 -20.82 10.97 -39.90
C GLY A 1002 -19.90 9.87 -40.41
N ASP A 1003 -18.77 10.30 -40.98
CA ASP A 1003 -17.62 9.44 -41.28
C ASP A 1003 -16.61 9.55 -40.13
N TYR A 1004 -16.04 8.41 -39.71
CA TYR A 1004 -15.06 8.33 -38.63
C TYR A 1004 -13.89 7.44 -39.03
N GLU A 1005 -12.71 7.78 -38.51
CA GLU A 1005 -11.47 7.02 -38.63
C GLU A 1005 -11.14 6.37 -37.29
N LEU A 1006 -10.92 5.04 -37.31
CA LEU A 1006 -10.33 4.29 -36.20
C LEU A 1006 -8.86 4.04 -36.53
N HIS A 1007 -7.97 4.67 -35.77
CA HIS A 1007 -6.53 4.52 -35.88
C HIS A 1007 -6.06 3.42 -34.93
N VAL A 1008 -5.47 2.34 -35.47
CA VAL A 1008 -5.11 1.12 -34.71
C VAL A 1008 -3.61 0.85 -34.81
N GLY A 1009 -2.92 0.84 -33.67
CA GLY A 1009 -1.47 0.63 -33.58
C GLY A 1009 -0.99 0.43 -32.14
N GLY A 1010 0.32 0.43 -31.92
CA GLY A 1010 0.95 0.28 -30.60
C GLY A 1010 1.28 1.60 -29.89
N GLY A 1011 0.74 2.72 -30.37
CA GLY A 1011 1.01 4.09 -29.89
C GLY A 1011 0.09 5.14 -30.54
N GLN A 1012 0.25 6.40 -30.15
CA GLN A 1012 -0.58 7.52 -30.62
C GLN A 1012 -0.50 7.78 -32.14
N PRO A 1013 -1.62 8.17 -32.80
CA PRO A 1013 -1.60 8.55 -34.21
C PRO A 1013 -0.66 9.73 -34.49
N GLY A 1014 0.19 9.56 -35.51
CA GLY A 1014 1.26 10.50 -35.87
C GLY A 1014 2.60 10.24 -35.19
N PHE A 1015 2.65 9.38 -34.17
CA PHE A 1015 3.85 9.05 -33.39
C PHE A 1015 4.16 7.54 -33.33
N TYR A 1016 3.43 6.72 -34.11
CA TYR A 1016 3.64 5.28 -34.21
C TYR A 1016 3.57 4.81 -35.68
N ASP A 1017 4.66 4.20 -36.16
CA ASP A 1017 4.77 3.66 -37.52
C ASP A 1017 3.98 2.35 -37.73
N GLY A 1018 3.44 2.14 -38.92
CA GLY A 1018 2.70 0.91 -39.27
C GLY A 1018 1.26 0.84 -38.73
N MET A 1019 0.73 1.94 -38.21
CA MET A 1019 -0.67 2.10 -37.81
C MET A 1019 -1.65 1.89 -38.99
N ILE A 1020 -2.76 1.19 -38.74
CA ILE A 1020 -3.83 0.92 -39.72
C ILE A 1020 -5.05 1.80 -39.43
N VAL A 1021 -5.64 2.41 -40.46
CA VAL A 1021 -6.89 3.20 -40.34
C VAL A 1021 -8.09 2.41 -40.87
N HIS A 1022 -9.00 2.03 -39.98
CA HIS A 1022 -10.31 1.46 -40.34
C HIS A 1022 -11.36 2.57 -40.39
N ARG A 1023 -12.01 2.73 -41.55
CA ARG A 1023 -13.06 3.76 -41.76
C ARG A 1023 -14.44 3.19 -41.46
N VAL A 1024 -15.24 3.91 -40.66
CA VAL A 1024 -16.60 3.54 -40.30
C VAL A 1024 -17.57 4.71 -40.47
N LYS A 1025 -18.75 4.43 -41.05
CA LYS A 1025 -19.88 5.35 -41.15
C LYS A 1025 -20.83 5.16 -39.98
N VAL A 1026 -21.13 6.21 -39.23
CA VAL A 1026 -22.20 6.18 -38.23
C VAL A 1026 -23.52 6.61 -38.88
N SER A 1027 -24.57 5.79 -38.74
CA SER A 1027 -25.92 6.10 -39.20
C SER A 1027 -26.83 6.58 -38.07
N GLY A 1028 -27.57 7.67 -38.31
CA GLY A 1028 -28.44 8.31 -37.31
C GLY A 1028 -27.67 9.03 -36.19
N ASN A 1029 -28.41 9.61 -35.25
CA ASN A 1029 -27.86 10.22 -34.04
C ASN A 1029 -28.46 9.53 -32.81
N ALA A 1030 -27.67 9.34 -31.77
CA ALA A 1030 -28.13 8.83 -30.47
C ALA A 1030 -27.48 9.65 -29.35
N VAL A 1031 -28.30 10.34 -28.56
CA VAL A 1031 -27.85 10.91 -27.28
C VAL A 1031 -27.52 9.75 -26.35
N MET A 1032 -26.39 9.81 -25.65
CA MET A 1032 -26.08 8.82 -24.62
C MET A 1032 -26.93 9.12 -23.38
N PRO A 1033 -27.33 8.11 -22.59
CA PRO A 1033 -27.68 8.32 -21.19
C PRO A 1033 -26.54 9.07 -20.47
N ALA A 1034 -26.78 9.60 -19.28
CA ALA A 1034 -25.70 10.15 -18.47
C ALA A 1034 -24.56 9.13 -18.26
#